data_AF-A0A0M9DZY4-F1
#
_entry.id   AF-A0A0M9DZY4-F1
#
_cell.length_a   1.000
_cell.length_b   1.000
_cell.length_c   1.000
_cell.angle_alpha   90.00
_cell.angle_beta   90.00
_cell.angle_gamma   90.00
#
_symmetry.space_group_name_H-M   'P 1'
#
loop_
_entity.id
_entity.type
_entity.pdbx_description
1 polymer ?
#
loop_
_entity_poly.entity_id
_entity_poly.type
_entity_poly.pdbx_seq_one_letter_code
_entity_poly.pdbx_strand_id
1 'polypeptide(L)'
;MKNKSNKISDNKKITPDDQWLDEQDHFLLKRILKYEMATQDQIQKGLSLYYQDKMAKKPIRLAGVLVQNGIITQNELELFDTFQDMNKVTEMDRSFAALALKNKLVELDNIKIAFQKQTEHFKKTKKIILIGDILTKQGMMTTAYRDAILSRQKRIDVKYQDSSFGAVAIKMGLATRDQIDDALATQQKIFSMTNKLQLLGNILVDKNVLTNAQTRQILIHQKDLKNLAEQREQERISSRKTKKKNKEKNGKTRFVDVQDYINIIVTKDHLEARILPIKNLPEDTNLDDILFVLSEKNIKYGVVNHYHIRTYLKNPLLQKSPWLIAHGKKPTPPEHPSIIYGFKSMLDNISLRSKKSIEHLAFEKWPKAKKGDILAKRVPGISGVPGISVYAEIIDIDIPKEVQLISGFGTQLSEDGNQLIASREGLISSYMRNKICVLPEKYIEGDLVQNKEPFRFKGVLRVSGVIKGKHPIKSTIIFAGGIENTQIHSETDIIVFGDILNARINAKGHVVARNILNSKIDAFGHVVAKNDIDSSSVISSGQVSVIDGNVKNTKIDAYQGIFAFSISSESDDICTLSVGQDILINDRVTSIDKQLPTLKQNLEKLGGYINEIEKNFNQINDSIHKLKKYIGSWENKKKELSAKEDIKPEILKKYFVQIDEKISAANDKMKIKKQQVQKNKERYLRYHKSYQQHFKQVKIFNEERLTLKEWLKNGYDQPGIMISESIKKGTQIVFPNSNMPLDKDHSHISIKEIKNPDETFQLRIEALTDSPN
;
A
#
# COMPACT_ATOMS: atom_id res chain seq x y z
N MET A 1 34.76 -36.87 -67.75
CA MET A 1 35.03 -35.85 -66.72
C MET A 1 33.71 -35.50 -66.05
N LYS A 2 33.44 -35.59 -64.75
CA LYS A 2 34.23 -35.83 -63.54
C LYS A 2 33.39 -36.71 -62.59
N ASN A 3 34.09 -37.57 -61.85
CA ASN A 3 33.64 -38.41 -60.75
C ASN A 3 32.79 -37.70 -59.70
N LYS A 4 31.81 -38.43 -59.15
CA LYS A 4 31.78 -38.96 -57.76
C LYS A 4 30.37 -39.54 -57.55
N SER A 5 30.21 -40.86 -57.53
CA SER A 5 30.57 -41.83 -56.49
C SER A 5 29.27 -42.47 -55.98
N ASN A 6 28.96 -43.61 -56.58
CA ASN A 6 28.19 -44.75 -56.09
C ASN A 6 27.67 -44.66 -54.64
N LYS A 7 26.37 -44.88 -54.47
CA LYS A 7 25.82 -46.16 -54.03
C LYS A 7 24.30 -46.19 -54.29
N ILE A 8 23.85 -47.10 -55.17
CA ILE A 8 23.04 -48.29 -54.85
C ILE A 8 21.60 -47.85 -54.47
N SER A 9 20.68 -47.75 -55.44
CA SER A 9 19.72 -48.81 -55.83
C SER A 9 18.90 -49.28 -54.61
N ASP A 10 17.59 -49.07 -54.52
CA ASP A 10 16.57 -49.43 -55.49
C ASP A 10 15.39 -48.46 -55.43
N ASN A 11 15.17 -47.76 -56.53
CA ASN A 11 13.94 -47.02 -56.77
C ASN A 11 13.08 -47.84 -57.73
N LYS A 12 12.58 -49.00 -57.27
CA LYS A 12 11.44 -49.65 -57.94
C LYS A 12 10.19 -48.88 -57.53
N LYS A 13 9.77 -47.98 -58.42
CA LYS A 13 8.42 -47.43 -58.46
C LYS A 13 7.42 -48.59 -58.26
N ILE A 14 6.58 -48.48 -57.24
CA ILE A 14 5.28 -49.14 -57.29
C ILE A 14 4.48 -48.33 -58.31
N THR A 15 4.41 -48.82 -59.54
CA THR A 15 3.44 -48.36 -60.53
C THR A 15 2.04 -48.67 -59.98
N PRO A 16 1.12 -47.69 -59.92
CA PRO A 16 -0.24 -47.95 -59.48
C PRO A 16 -1.01 -48.58 -60.65
N ASP A 17 -0.96 -49.90 -60.75
CA ASP A 17 -2.01 -50.67 -61.42
C ASP A 17 -2.75 -51.43 -60.32
N ASP A 18 -3.60 -50.70 -59.59
CA ASP A 18 -4.28 -51.17 -58.38
C ASP A 18 -5.80 -50.95 -58.50
N GLN A 19 -6.50 -51.86 -59.17
CA GLN A 19 -7.96 -51.81 -59.38
C GLN A 19 -8.80 -51.98 -58.09
N TRP A 20 -8.16 -52.19 -56.92
CA TRP A 20 -8.80 -52.66 -55.67
C TRP A 20 -8.49 -51.86 -54.39
N LEU A 21 -7.86 -50.68 -54.48
CA LEU A 21 -7.56 -49.81 -53.33
C LEU A 21 -8.44 -48.55 -53.31
N ASP A 22 -9.00 -48.19 -52.15
CA ASP A 22 -9.81 -46.98 -51.96
C ASP A 22 -9.00 -45.79 -51.36
N GLU A 23 -9.64 -44.63 -51.21
CA GLU A 23 -8.98 -43.41 -50.69
C GLU A 23 -8.52 -43.55 -49.23
N GLN A 24 -9.20 -44.37 -48.42
CA GLN A 24 -8.81 -44.67 -47.04
C GLN A 24 -7.59 -45.59 -47.00
N ASP A 25 -7.52 -46.58 -47.90
CA ASP A 25 -6.37 -47.47 -48.04
C ASP A 25 -5.11 -46.70 -48.46
N HIS A 26 -5.24 -45.75 -49.40
CA HIS A 26 -4.13 -44.87 -49.81
C HIS A 26 -3.66 -43.96 -48.66
N PHE A 27 -4.60 -43.40 -47.89
CA PHE A 27 -4.27 -42.58 -46.71
C PHE A 27 -3.53 -43.40 -45.64
N LEU A 28 -4.01 -44.62 -45.37
CA LEU A 28 -3.40 -45.56 -44.44
C LEU A 28 -1.96 -45.90 -44.86
N LEU A 29 -1.75 -46.35 -46.10
CA LEU A 29 -0.42 -46.72 -46.61
C LEU A 29 0.59 -45.57 -46.56
N LYS A 30 0.17 -44.36 -46.96
CA LYS A 30 1.04 -43.17 -46.96
C LYS A 30 1.46 -42.77 -45.54
N ARG A 31 0.61 -43.02 -44.53
CA ARG A 31 0.88 -42.66 -43.15
C ARG A 31 1.67 -43.75 -42.41
N ILE A 32 1.47 -45.03 -42.74
CA ILE A 32 2.34 -46.13 -42.27
C ILE A 32 3.79 -45.85 -42.66
N LEU A 33 4.05 -45.46 -43.92
CA LEU A 33 5.39 -45.07 -44.38
C LEU A 33 5.92 -43.80 -43.68
N LYS A 34 5.10 -42.74 -43.60
CA LYS A 34 5.52 -41.46 -43.02
C LYS A 34 5.93 -41.56 -41.54
N TYR A 35 5.34 -42.50 -40.81
CA TYR A 35 5.63 -42.71 -39.39
C TYR A 35 6.47 -43.98 -39.16
N GLU A 36 7.08 -44.54 -40.20
CA GLU A 36 8.00 -45.69 -40.15
C GLU A 36 7.40 -46.93 -39.45
N MET A 37 6.08 -47.08 -39.52
CA MET A 37 5.35 -48.13 -38.80
C MET A 37 5.50 -49.50 -39.49
N ALA A 38 5.79 -49.52 -40.79
CA ALA A 38 6.20 -50.70 -41.52
C ALA A 38 7.14 -50.29 -42.68
N THR A 39 8.03 -51.20 -43.07
CA THR A 39 8.92 -50.95 -44.22
C THR A 39 8.19 -51.09 -45.55
N GLN A 40 8.75 -50.51 -46.60
CA GLN A 40 8.16 -50.58 -47.94
C GLN A 40 8.01 -52.04 -48.44
N ASP A 41 8.93 -52.93 -48.08
CA ASP A 41 8.86 -54.36 -48.38
C ASP A 41 7.76 -55.08 -47.59
N GLN A 42 7.57 -54.73 -46.31
CA GLN A 42 6.48 -55.29 -45.50
C GLN A 42 5.11 -54.86 -46.02
N ILE A 43 4.98 -53.60 -46.46
CA ILE A 43 3.76 -53.10 -47.09
C ILE A 43 3.49 -53.82 -48.41
N GLN A 44 4.51 -54.03 -49.25
CA GLN A 44 4.35 -54.79 -50.50
C GLN A 44 3.93 -56.24 -50.24
N LYS A 45 4.48 -56.88 -49.20
CA LYS A 45 4.06 -58.22 -48.77
C LYS A 45 2.61 -58.25 -48.27
N GLY A 46 2.16 -57.20 -47.57
CA GLY A 46 0.76 -57.04 -47.14
C GLY A 46 -0.20 -56.81 -48.31
N LEU A 47 0.21 -56.00 -49.29
CA LEU A 47 -0.56 -55.74 -50.51
C LEU A 47 -0.69 -56.99 -51.38
N SER A 48 0.38 -57.80 -51.52
CA SER A 48 0.31 -59.04 -52.30
C SER A 48 -0.63 -60.07 -51.67
N LEU A 49 -0.63 -60.20 -50.34
CA LEU A 49 -1.59 -61.04 -49.61
C LEU A 49 -3.03 -60.51 -49.75
N TYR A 50 -3.22 -59.20 -49.65
CA TYR A 50 -4.52 -58.56 -49.86
C TYR A 50 -5.07 -58.82 -51.26
N TYR A 51 -4.23 -58.75 -52.30
CA TYR A 51 -4.64 -59.04 -53.66
C TYR A 51 -4.92 -60.53 -53.91
N GLN A 52 -4.16 -61.44 -53.30
CA GLN A 52 -4.45 -62.88 -53.35
C GLN A 52 -5.82 -63.21 -52.72
N ASP A 53 -6.11 -62.63 -51.55
CA ASP A 53 -7.40 -62.84 -50.88
C ASP A 53 -8.59 -62.22 -51.64
N LYS A 54 -8.37 -61.09 -52.32
CA LYS A 54 -9.38 -60.49 -53.22
C LYS A 54 -9.64 -61.33 -54.47
N MET A 55 -8.59 -61.89 -55.09
CA MET A 55 -8.74 -62.83 -56.22
C MET A 55 -9.49 -64.11 -55.82
N ALA A 56 -9.33 -64.56 -54.57
CA ALA A 56 -10.10 -65.66 -53.98
C ALA A 56 -11.54 -65.27 -53.56
N LYS A 57 -12.04 -64.08 -53.94
CA LYS A 57 -13.37 -63.52 -53.63
C LYS A 57 -13.70 -63.40 -52.13
N LYS A 58 -12.70 -63.28 -51.25
CA LYS A 58 -12.96 -63.07 -49.81
C LYS A 58 -13.34 -61.60 -49.50
N PRO A 59 -14.33 -61.33 -48.62
CA PRO A 59 -14.71 -59.97 -48.23
C PRO A 59 -13.76 -59.41 -47.18
N ILE A 60 -12.58 -58.97 -47.61
CA ILE A 60 -11.51 -58.49 -46.72
C ILE A 60 -11.13 -57.03 -47.06
N ARG A 61 -10.74 -56.25 -46.04
CA ARG A 61 -10.22 -54.87 -46.14
C ARG A 61 -8.71 -54.87 -45.93
N LEU A 62 -7.97 -53.98 -46.61
CA LEU A 62 -6.51 -53.92 -46.52
C LEU A 62 -6.02 -53.73 -45.07
N ALA A 63 -6.65 -52.84 -44.31
CA ALA A 63 -6.36 -52.63 -42.89
C ALA A 63 -6.41 -53.95 -42.07
N GLY A 64 -7.39 -54.81 -42.36
CA GLY A 64 -7.53 -56.11 -41.70
C GLY A 64 -6.41 -57.08 -42.07
N VAL A 65 -5.97 -57.09 -43.34
CA VAL A 65 -4.84 -57.93 -43.80
C VAL A 65 -3.54 -57.49 -43.17
N LEU A 66 -3.30 -56.17 -43.10
CA LEU A 66 -2.10 -55.63 -42.49
C LEU A 66 -2.02 -55.96 -40.99
N VAL A 67 -3.16 -55.95 -40.30
CA VAL A 67 -3.22 -56.36 -38.88
C VAL A 67 -3.05 -57.86 -38.70
N GLN A 68 -3.79 -58.68 -39.46
CA GLN A 68 -3.75 -60.14 -39.33
C GLN A 68 -2.36 -60.72 -39.63
N ASN A 69 -1.62 -60.09 -40.55
CA ASN A 69 -0.27 -60.53 -40.91
C ASN A 69 0.83 -59.85 -40.09
N GLY A 70 0.46 -59.12 -39.02
CA GLY A 70 1.41 -58.51 -38.09
C GLY A 70 2.26 -57.40 -38.70
N ILE A 71 1.82 -56.78 -39.80
CA ILE A 71 2.52 -55.67 -40.45
C ILE A 71 2.26 -54.36 -39.70
N ILE A 72 1.03 -54.20 -39.20
CA ILE A 72 0.67 -53.17 -38.23
C ILE A 72 -0.14 -53.84 -37.11
N THR A 73 -0.20 -53.26 -35.92
CA THR A 73 -1.00 -53.76 -34.81
C THR A 73 -2.39 -53.12 -34.78
N GLN A 74 -3.34 -53.74 -34.07
CA GLN A 74 -4.68 -53.18 -33.90
C GLN A 74 -4.66 -51.80 -33.21
N ASN A 75 -3.74 -51.59 -32.25
CA ASN A 75 -3.54 -50.31 -31.58
C ASN A 75 -2.95 -49.24 -32.50
N GLU A 76 -2.12 -49.64 -33.46
CA GLU A 76 -1.59 -48.75 -34.49
C GLU A 76 -2.65 -48.35 -35.51
N LEU A 77 -3.61 -49.24 -35.78
CA LEU A 77 -4.78 -48.94 -36.61
C LEU A 77 -5.67 -47.88 -35.96
N GLU A 78 -5.98 -48.02 -34.66
CA GLU A 78 -6.75 -47.02 -33.89
C GLU A 78 -6.04 -45.64 -33.84
N LEU A 79 -4.72 -45.60 -33.96
CA LEU A 79 -3.96 -44.35 -34.05
C LEU A 79 -4.30 -43.55 -35.33
N PHE A 80 -4.71 -44.20 -36.42
CA PHE A 80 -5.13 -43.52 -37.65
C PHE A 80 -6.45 -42.77 -37.51
N ASP A 81 -7.40 -43.29 -36.71
CA ASP A 81 -8.64 -42.58 -36.40
C ASP A 81 -8.33 -41.29 -35.60
N THR A 82 -7.39 -41.36 -34.64
CA THR A 82 -6.93 -40.17 -33.90
C THR A 82 -6.23 -39.14 -34.82
N PHE A 83 -5.56 -39.59 -35.88
CA PHE A 83 -4.95 -38.70 -36.88
C PHE A 83 -6.00 -38.04 -37.78
N GLN A 84 -7.08 -38.74 -38.14
CA GLN A 84 -8.20 -38.14 -38.87
C GLN A 84 -8.92 -37.08 -38.02
N ASP A 85 -9.13 -37.36 -36.74
CA ASP A 85 -9.74 -36.39 -35.81
C ASP A 85 -8.85 -35.18 -35.57
N MET A 86 -7.52 -35.36 -35.51
CA MET A 86 -6.59 -34.24 -35.43
C MET A 86 -6.69 -33.33 -36.66
N ASN A 87 -6.83 -33.90 -37.88
CA ASN A 87 -7.00 -33.10 -39.11
C ASN A 87 -8.29 -32.26 -39.07
N LYS A 88 -9.41 -32.85 -38.64
CA LYS A 88 -10.68 -32.11 -38.46
C LYS A 88 -10.53 -30.98 -37.43
N VAL A 89 -9.84 -31.24 -36.32
CA VAL A 89 -9.58 -30.23 -35.28
C VAL A 89 -8.65 -29.13 -35.79
N THR A 90 -7.63 -29.44 -36.59
CA THR A 90 -6.74 -28.42 -37.15
C THR A 90 -7.43 -27.52 -38.17
N GLU A 91 -8.39 -28.02 -38.96
CA GLU A 91 -9.20 -27.17 -39.86
C GLU A 91 -10.09 -26.19 -39.09
N MET A 92 -10.75 -26.67 -38.03
CA MET A 92 -11.57 -25.82 -37.16
C MET A 92 -10.72 -24.80 -36.38
N ASP A 93 -9.52 -25.19 -35.94
CA ASP A 93 -8.62 -24.31 -35.22
C ASP A 93 -7.96 -23.27 -36.15
N ARG A 94 -7.83 -23.53 -37.45
CA ARG A 94 -7.49 -22.50 -38.46
C ARG A 94 -8.60 -21.46 -38.59
N SER A 95 -9.86 -21.87 -38.56
CA SER A 95 -10.99 -20.93 -38.52
C SER A 95 -11.01 -20.13 -37.23
N PHE A 96 -10.71 -20.75 -36.08
CA PHE A 96 -10.60 -20.08 -34.79
C PHE A 96 -9.50 -19.02 -34.82
N ALA A 97 -8.32 -19.37 -35.35
CA ALA A 97 -7.19 -18.46 -35.52
C ALA A 97 -7.52 -17.29 -36.45
N ALA A 98 -8.24 -17.53 -37.56
CA ALA A 98 -8.65 -16.47 -38.48
C ALA A 98 -9.64 -15.48 -37.82
N LEU A 99 -10.57 -15.98 -36.98
CA LEU A 99 -11.49 -15.14 -36.21
C LEU A 99 -10.77 -14.36 -35.12
N ALA A 100 -9.85 -14.99 -34.39
CA ALA A 100 -9.04 -14.33 -33.36
C ALA A 100 -8.19 -13.19 -33.96
N LEU A 101 -7.61 -13.42 -35.14
CA LEU A 101 -6.76 -12.45 -35.84
C LEU A 101 -7.58 -11.30 -36.45
N LYS A 102 -8.73 -11.61 -37.07
CA LYS A 102 -9.64 -10.59 -37.63
C LYS A 102 -10.19 -9.65 -36.55
N ASN A 103 -10.42 -10.16 -35.34
CA ASN A 103 -10.92 -9.39 -34.20
C ASN A 103 -9.78 -8.76 -33.36
N LYS A 104 -8.52 -8.81 -33.83
CA LYS A 104 -7.32 -8.31 -33.12
C LYS A 104 -7.15 -8.85 -31.69
N LEU A 105 -7.68 -10.04 -31.41
CA LEU A 105 -7.64 -10.66 -30.08
C LEU A 105 -6.30 -11.34 -29.80
N VAL A 106 -5.58 -11.75 -30.86
CA VAL A 106 -4.26 -12.39 -30.79
C VAL A 106 -3.44 -12.04 -32.03
N GLU A 107 -2.13 -11.80 -31.83
CA GLU A 107 -1.17 -11.56 -32.91
C GLU A 107 -0.83 -12.83 -33.71
N LEU A 108 -0.43 -12.62 -34.97
CA LEU A 108 -0.13 -13.70 -35.92
C LEU A 108 1.01 -14.62 -35.43
N ASP A 109 2.00 -14.09 -34.72
CA ASP A 109 3.13 -14.88 -34.21
C ASP A 109 2.76 -15.74 -32.99
N ASN A 110 1.86 -15.26 -32.13
CA ASN A 110 1.33 -16.05 -31.02
C ASN A 110 0.48 -17.23 -31.51
N ILE A 111 -0.25 -17.05 -32.61
CA ILE A 111 -1.00 -18.13 -33.27
C ILE A 111 -0.04 -19.19 -33.86
N LYS A 112 1.05 -18.78 -34.52
CA LYS A 112 2.07 -19.72 -35.03
C LYS A 112 2.67 -20.56 -33.91
N ILE A 113 3.04 -19.92 -32.80
CA ILE A 113 3.59 -20.61 -31.62
C ILE A 113 2.58 -21.61 -31.06
N ALA A 114 1.30 -21.24 -31.00
CA ALA A 114 0.25 -22.12 -30.49
C ALA A 114 0.03 -23.35 -31.39
N PHE A 115 0.04 -23.20 -32.73
CA PHE A 115 -0.03 -24.33 -33.67
C PHE A 115 1.20 -25.23 -33.61
N GLN A 116 2.39 -24.65 -33.46
CA GLN A 116 3.62 -25.43 -33.31
C GLN A 116 3.56 -26.31 -32.06
N LYS A 117 3.14 -25.74 -30.93
CA LYS A 117 2.98 -26.47 -29.67
C LYS A 117 1.85 -27.50 -29.73
N GLN A 118 0.74 -27.21 -30.41
CA GLN A 118 -0.32 -28.20 -30.67
C GLN A 118 0.24 -29.42 -31.42
N THR A 119 1.05 -29.17 -32.45
CA THR A 119 1.68 -30.20 -33.27
C THR A 119 2.72 -31.00 -32.47
N GLU A 120 3.57 -30.34 -31.69
CA GLU A 120 4.56 -31.00 -30.82
C GLU A 120 3.91 -31.81 -29.71
N HIS A 121 2.85 -31.28 -29.09
CA HIS A 121 2.10 -31.99 -28.06
C HIS A 121 1.48 -33.26 -28.64
N PHE A 122 0.80 -33.15 -29.78
CA PHE A 122 0.20 -34.31 -30.43
C PHE A 122 1.25 -35.34 -30.88
N LYS A 123 2.43 -34.91 -31.36
CA LYS A 123 3.54 -35.83 -31.68
C LYS A 123 4.01 -36.63 -30.45
N LYS A 124 4.11 -35.98 -29.28
CA LYS A 124 4.61 -36.60 -28.03
C LYS A 124 3.56 -37.42 -27.29
N THR A 125 2.31 -36.97 -27.24
CA THR A 125 1.28 -37.52 -26.36
C THR A 125 0.13 -38.21 -27.09
N LYS A 126 0.03 -38.03 -28.42
CA LYS A 126 -1.09 -38.46 -29.27
C LYS A 126 -2.46 -37.94 -28.82
N LYS A 127 -2.50 -36.93 -27.94
CA LYS A 127 -3.72 -36.25 -27.50
C LYS A 127 -3.95 -34.96 -28.28
N ILE A 128 -5.18 -34.74 -28.69
CA ILE A 128 -5.60 -33.52 -29.37
C ILE A 128 -5.94 -32.46 -28.30
N ILE A 129 -5.32 -31.30 -28.41
CA ILE A 129 -5.59 -30.12 -27.58
C ILE A 129 -6.02 -28.97 -28.50
N LEU A 130 -6.98 -28.15 -28.09
CA LEU A 130 -7.48 -27.04 -28.91
C LEU A 130 -6.54 -25.84 -28.83
N ILE A 131 -6.41 -25.10 -29.93
CA ILE A 131 -5.52 -23.92 -29.96
C ILE A 131 -5.96 -22.83 -28.97
N GLY A 132 -7.26 -22.67 -28.76
CA GLY A 132 -7.81 -21.72 -27.80
C GLY A 132 -7.32 -21.98 -26.37
N ASP A 133 -7.22 -23.25 -25.95
CA ASP A 133 -6.73 -23.61 -24.62
C ASP A 133 -5.21 -23.38 -24.48
N ILE A 134 -4.46 -23.58 -25.57
CA ILE A 134 -3.01 -23.29 -25.59
C ILE A 134 -2.75 -21.79 -25.43
N LEU A 135 -3.51 -20.96 -26.16
CA LEU A 135 -3.41 -19.51 -26.10
C LEU A 135 -3.78 -18.99 -24.70
N THR A 136 -4.84 -19.54 -24.10
CA THR A 136 -5.23 -19.18 -22.74
C THR A 136 -4.20 -19.59 -21.69
N LYS A 137 -3.69 -20.82 -21.77
CA LYS A 137 -2.69 -21.30 -20.81
C LYS A 137 -1.38 -20.50 -20.87
N GLN A 138 -1.08 -19.86 -22.00
CA GLN A 138 0.10 -19.01 -22.18
C GLN A 138 -0.17 -17.53 -21.92
N GLY A 139 -1.37 -17.16 -21.46
CA GLY A 139 -1.74 -15.76 -21.25
C GLY A 139 -1.87 -14.94 -22.53
N MET A 140 -1.88 -15.59 -23.70
CA MET A 140 -1.98 -14.93 -25.01
C MET A 140 -3.43 -14.60 -25.39
N MET A 141 -4.41 -15.16 -24.67
CA MET A 141 -5.85 -14.89 -24.82
C MET A 141 -6.56 -15.14 -23.49
N THR A 142 -7.61 -14.39 -23.15
CA THR A 142 -8.40 -14.67 -21.93
C THR A 142 -9.38 -15.84 -22.15
N THR A 143 -9.78 -16.50 -21.06
CA THR A 143 -10.79 -17.57 -21.09
C THR A 143 -12.13 -17.10 -21.69
N ALA A 144 -12.54 -15.87 -21.36
CA ALA A 144 -13.78 -15.28 -21.88
C ALA A 144 -13.74 -15.07 -23.41
N TYR A 145 -12.61 -14.61 -23.97
CA TYR A 145 -12.47 -14.44 -25.42
C TYR A 145 -12.38 -15.76 -26.17
N ARG A 146 -11.71 -16.76 -25.59
CA ARG A 146 -11.72 -18.13 -26.10
C ARG A 146 -13.16 -18.64 -26.20
N ASP A 147 -13.92 -18.50 -25.11
CA ASP A 147 -15.28 -19.02 -25.01
C ASP A 147 -16.23 -18.28 -25.96
N ALA A 148 -16.05 -16.97 -26.17
CA ALA A 148 -16.82 -16.19 -27.15
C ALA A 148 -16.58 -16.62 -28.62
N ILE A 149 -15.32 -16.90 -29.00
CA ILE A 149 -15.01 -17.37 -30.36
C ILE A 149 -15.54 -18.80 -30.56
N LEU A 150 -15.40 -19.67 -29.56
CA LEU A 150 -15.97 -21.02 -29.59
C LEU A 150 -17.51 -20.97 -29.70
N SER A 151 -18.16 -20.06 -28.97
CA SER A 151 -19.60 -19.80 -29.06
C SER A 151 -20.04 -19.42 -30.46
N ARG A 152 -19.30 -18.51 -31.10
CA ARG A 152 -19.58 -18.02 -32.46
C ARG A 152 -19.34 -19.08 -33.54
N GLN A 153 -18.43 -20.03 -33.31
CA GLN A 153 -18.25 -21.20 -34.15
C GLN A 153 -19.33 -22.29 -33.94
N LYS A 154 -20.34 -22.05 -33.09
CA LYS A 154 -21.28 -23.07 -32.58
C LYS A 154 -20.56 -24.28 -31.94
N ARG A 155 -19.41 -24.03 -31.31
CA ARG A 155 -18.72 -24.99 -30.43
C ARG A 155 -19.22 -24.94 -28.97
N ILE A 156 -20.28 -24.17 -28.65
CA ILE A 156 -21.01 -24.44 -27.41
C ILE A 156 -21.93 -25.63 -27.64
N ASP A 157 -21.49 -26.78 -27.17
CA ASP A 157 -22.34 -27.74 -26.47
C ASP A 157 -21.47 -28.27 -25.32
N VAL A 158 -21.67 -27.79 -24.09
CA VAL A 158 -22.57 -28.42 -23.13
C VAL A 158 -22.50 -29.96 -23.25
N LYS A 159 -21.79 -30.57 -22.30
CA LYS A 159 -21.65 -32.01 -22.03
C LYS A 159 -20.70 -32.85 -22.91
N TYR A 160 -19.43 -32.90 -22.48
CA TYR A 160 -18.74 -34.19 -22.29
C TYR A 160 -18.98 -34.74 -20.86
N GLN A 161 -20.12 -34.39 -20.26
CA GLN A 161 -20.52 -34.83 -18.92
C GLN A 161 -21.60 -35.93 -18.95
N ASP A 162 -22.19 -36.30 -20.09
CA ASP A 162 -23.15 -37.42 -20.12
C ASP A 162 -22.55 -38.74 -20.65
N SER A 163 -21.35 -38.69 -21.22
CA SER A 163 -20.64 -39.86 -21.75
C SER A 163 -19.33 -40.14 -21.02
N SER A 164 -19.02 -39.44 -19.91
CA SER A 164 -17.81 -39.72 -19.12
C SER A 164 -18.07 -40.89 -18.18
N PHE A 165 -17.07 -41.74 -17.96
CA PHE A 165 -17.22 -42.99 -17.18
C PHE A 165 -17.86 -42.75 -15.80
N GLY A 166 -17.41 -41.72 -15.07
CA GLY A 166 -17.97 -41.36 -13.76
C GLY A 166 -19.41 -40.84 -13.81
N ALA A 167 -19.80 -40.13 -14.87
CA ALA A 167 -21.18 -39.66 -15.02
C ALA A 167 -22.14 -40.77 -15.44
N VAL A 168 -21.69 -41.70 -16.29
CA VAL A 168 -22.45 -42.91 -16.64
C VAL A 168 -22.62 -43.81 -15.41
N ALA A 169 -21.58 -43.95 -14.57
CA ALA A 169 -21.65 -44.70 -13.31
C ALA A 169 -22.70 -44.12 -12.33
N ILE A 170 -22.76 -42.79 -12.19
CA ILE A 170 -23.77 -42.11 -11.35
C ILE A 170 -25.17 -42.30 -11.94
N LYS A 171 -25.32 -42.14 -13.26
CA LYS A 171 -26.61 -42.26 -13.94
C LYS A 171 -27.18 -43.67 -13.89
N MET A 172 -26.32 -44.69 -13.89
CA MET A 172 -26.70 -46.09 -13.73
C MET A 172 -26.96 -46.46 -12.25
N GLY A 173 -26.79 -45.54 -11.30
CA GLY A 173 -26.97 -45.79 -9.87
C GLY A 173 -25.88 -46.66 -9.25
N LEU A 174 -24.74 -46.84 -9.94
CA LEU A 174 -23.67 -47.76 -9.54
C LEU A 174 -22.59 -47.10 -8.67
N ALA A 175 -22.56 -45.77 -8.60
CA ALA A 175 -21.66 -45.01 -7.74
C ALA A 175 -22.28 -43.65 -7.35
N THR A 176 -22.01 -43.16 -6.14
CA THR A 176 -22.45 -41.81 -5.73
C THR A 176 -21.48 -40.72 -6.23
N ARG A 177 -21.96 -39.48 -6.24
CA ARG A 177 -21.14 -38.31 -6.63
C ARG A 177 -19.86 -38.22 -5.78
N ASP A 178 -19.98 -38.40 -4.47
CA ASP A 178 -18.86 -38.30 -3.54
C ASP A 178 -17.84 -39.43 -3.73
N GLN A 179 -18.29 -40.65 -4.06
CA GLN A 179 -17.40 -41.78 -4.35
C GLN A 179 -16.60 -41.57 -5.65
N ILE A 180 -17.21 -40.93 -6.65
CA ILE A 180 -16.52 -40.57 -7.90
C ILE A 180 -15.50 -39.47 -7.66
N ASP A 181 -15.86 -38.45 -6.89
CA ASP A 181 -14.97 -37.31 -6.61
C ASP A 181 -13.75 -37.75 -5.75
N ASP A 182 -13.93 -38.67 -4.80
CA ASP A 182 -12.83 -39.28 -4.03
C ASP A 182 -11.93 -40.19 -4.89
N ALA A 183 -12.51 -40.94 -5.83
CA ALA A 183 -11.72 -41.73 -6.78
C ALA A 183 -10.91 -40.85 -7.76
N LEU A 184 -11.47 -39.72 -8.19
CA LEU A 184 -10.77 -38.73 -9.02
C LEU A 184 -9.64 -38.03 -8.26
N ALA A 185 -9.85 -37.68 -7.00
CA ALA A 185 -8.79 -37.12 -6.14
C ALA A 185 -7.64 -38.12 -5.95
N THR A 186 -7.96 -39.40 -5.80
CA THR A 186 -6.96 -40.48 -5.69
C THR A 186 -6.22 -40.70 -7.00
N GLN A 187 -6.93 -40.65 -8.14
CA GLN A 187 -6.32 -40.70 -9.47
C GLN A 187 -5.32 -39.57 -9.70
N GLN A 188 -5.66 -38.34 -9.28
CA GLN A 188 -4.77 -37.19 -9.38
C GLN A 188 -3.54 -37.35 -8.47
N LYS A 189 -3.72 -37.87 -7.26
CA LYS A 189 -2.62 -38.10 -6.31
C LYS A 189 -1.65 -39.18 -6.82
N ILE A 190 -2.15 -40.29 -7.33
CA ILE A 190 -1.33 -41.37 -7.91
C ILE A 190 -0.56 -40.87 -9.14
N PHE A 191 -1.21 -40.07 -9.99
CA PHE A 191 -0.54 -39.45 -11.15
C PHE A 191 0.58 -38.48 -10.73
N SER A 192 0.35 -37.65 -9.70
CA SER A 192 1.37 -36.71 -9.20
C SER A 192 2.60 -37.38 -8.59
N MET A 193 2.43 -38.56 -7.99
CA MET A 193 3.52 -39.26 -7.29
C MET A 193 4.28 -40.24 -8.18
N THR A 194 3.62 -40.84 -9.18
CA THR A 194 4.21 -41.92 -9.99
C THR A 194 4.36 -41.58 -11.46
N ASN A 195 3.75 -40.48 -11.91
CA ASN A 195 3.65 -40.07 -13.31
C ASN A 195 3.07 -41.15 -14.25
N LYS A 196 2.39 -42.17 -13.70
CA LYS A 196 1.68 -43.23 -14.42
C LYS A 196 0.18 -42.98 -14.37
N LEU A 197 -0.50 -43.16 -15.50
CA LEU A 197 -1.94 -42.94 -15.61
C LEU A 197 -2.70 -44.22 -15.21
N GLN A 198 -3.48 -44.17 -14.14
CA GLN A 198 -4.39 -45.25 -13.75
C GLN A 198 -5.83 -44.88 -14.13
N LEU A 199 -6.56 -45.79 -14.78
CA LEU A 199 -7.93 -45.54 -15.25
C LEU A 199 -8.91 -45.43 -14.07
N LEU A 200 -9.89 -44.52 -14.19
CA LEU A 200 -10.86 -44.25 -13.11
C LEU A 200 -11.68 -45.50 -12.73
N GLY A 201 -12.04 -46.34 -13.73
CA GLY A 201 -12.73 -47.60 -13.49
C GLY A 201 -11.93 -48.59 -12.64
N ASN A 202 -10.60 -48.63 -12.79
CA ASN A 202 -9.76 -49.53 -11.99
C ASN A 202 -9.62 -49.02 -10.55
N ILE A 203 -9.52 -47.71 -10.36
CA ILE A 203 -9.47 -47.09 -9.02
C ILE A 203 -10.79 -47.30 -8.27
N LEU A 204 -11.93 -47.23 -8.98
CA LEU A 204 -13.23 -47.50 -8.40
C LEU A 204 -13.43 -48.98 -8.05
N VAL A 205 -12.79 -49.89 -8.80
CA VAL A 205 -12.75 -51.32 -8.43
C VAL A 205 -11.84 -51.55 -7.23
N ASP A 206 -10.65 -50.94 -7.21
CA ASP A 206 -9.70 -51.04 -6.08
C ASP A 206 -10.28 -50.48 -4.79
N LYS A 207 -11.15 -49.47 -4.88
CA LYS A 207 -11.90 -48.90 -3.74
C LYS A 207 -13.18 -49.66 -3.40
N ASN A 208 -13.44 -50.82 -4.00
CA ASN A 208 -14.67 -51.61 -3.85
C ASN A 208 -15.98 -50.84 -4.15
N VAL A 209 -15.91 -49.77 -4.96
CA VAL A 209 -17.10 -49.00 -5.39
C VAL A 209 -17.77 -49.67 -6.59
N LEU A 210 -16.99 -50.27 -7.49
CA LEU A 210 -17.49 -50.99 -8.68
C LEU A 210 -16.87 -52.39 -8.78
N THR A 211 -17.53 -53.31 -9.45
CA THR A 211 -16.95 -54.60 -9.86
C THR A 211 -16.45 -54.54 -11.30
N ASN A 212 -15.53 -55.43 -11.68
CA ASN A 212 -15.04 -55.55 -13.06
C ASN A 212 -16.18 -55.79 -14.08
N ALA A 213 -17.26 -56.45 -13.69
CA ALA A 213 -18.44 -56.66 -14.52
C ALA A 213 -19.23 -55.34 -14.73
N GLN A 214 -19.43 -54.55 -13.68
CA GLN A 214 -20.11 -53.25 -13.74
C GLN A 214 -19.30 -52.22 -14.54
N THR A 215 -17.98 -52.23 -14.42
CA THR A 215 -17.08 -51.39 -15.23
C THR A 215 -17.23 -51.67 -16.73
N ARG A 216 -17.38 -52.95 -17.13
CA ARG A 216 -17.62 -53.32 -18.54
C ARG A 216 -19.00 -52.86 -19.03
N GLN A 217 -20.04 -52.96 -18.20
CA GLN A 217 -21.37 -52.46 -18.53
C GLN A 217 -21.38 -50.94 -18.76
N ILE A 218 -20.69 -50.18 -17.92
CA ILE A 218 -20.54 -48.71 -18.07
C ILE A 218 -19.83 -48.38 -19.40
N LEU A 219 -18.80 -49.14 -19.79
CA LEU A 219 -18.07 -48.95 -21.04
C LEU A 219 -18.90 -49.28 -22.29
N ILE A 220 -19.73 -50.33 -22.23
CA ILE A 220 -20.66 -50.68 -23.32
C ILE A 220 -21.69 -49.56 -23.49
N HIS A 221 -22.29 -49.12 -22.39
CA HIS A 221 -23.30 -48.07 -22.42
C HIS A 221 -22.75 -46.72 -22.90
N GLN A 222 -21.48 -46.43 -22.60
CA GLN A 222 -20.75 -45.27 -23.12
C GLN A 222 -20.54 -45.34 -24.64
N LYS A 223 -20.33 -46.54 -25.21
CA LYS A 223 -20.16 -46.76 -26.65
C LYS A 223 -21.49 -46.63 -27.40
N ASP A 224 -22.57 -47.16 -26.85
CA ASP A 224 -23.91 -47.09 -27.46
C ASP A 224 -24.44 -45.65 -27.51
N LEU A 225 -24.21 -44.85 -26.46
CA LEU A 225 -24.58 -43.44 -26.41
C LEU A 225 -23.82 -42.59 -27.46
N LYS A 226 -22.58 -42.96 -27.79
CA LYS A 226 -21.81 -42.31 -28.86
C LYS A 226 -22.35 -42.67 -30.25
N ASN A 227 -22.65 -43.94 -30.48
CA ASN A 227 -23.21 -44.40 -31.76
C ASN A 227 -24.60 -43.77 -32.04
N LEU A 228 -25.45 -43.62 -31.02
CA LEU A 228 -26.75 -42.96 -31.13
C LEU A 228 -26.65 -41.46 -31.46
N ALA A 229 -25.61 -40.78 -30.96
CA ALA A 229 -25.35 -39.38 -31.28
C ALA A 229 -24.87 -39.22 -32.73
N GLU A 230 -24.06 -40.14 -33.23
CA GLU A 230 -23.57 -40.15 -34.61
C GLU A 230 -24.67 -40.46 -35.64
N GLN A 231 -25.60 -41.37 -35.33
CA GLN A 231 -26.75 -41.66 -36.19
C GLN A 231 -27.69 -40.46 -36.35
N ARG A 232 -27.96 -39.71 -35.27
CA ARG A 232 -28.81 -38.50 -35.31
C ARG A 232 -28.19 -37.36 -36.13
N GLU A 233 -26.87 -37.28 -36.17
CA GLU A 233 -26.15 -36.29 -36.97
C GLU A 233 -26.14 -36.67 -38.47
N GLN A 234 -26.07 -37.97 -38.79
CA GLN A 234 -26.17 -38.46 -40.16
C GLN A 234 -27.59 -38.28 -40.76
N GLU A 235 -28.65 -38.43 -39.96
CA GLU A 235 -30.05 -38.14 -40.37
C GLU A 235 -30.29 -36.63 -40.63
N ARG A 236 -29.55 -35.75 -39.94
CA ARG A 236 -29.58 -34.29 -40.19
C ARG A 236 -28.86 -33.87 -41.47
N ILE A 237 -27.93 -34.68 -41.96
CA ILE A 237 -27.13 -34.41 -43.16
C ILE A 237 -27.84 -34.93 -44.43
N SER A 238 -28.60 -36.03 -44.33
CA SER A 238 -29.42 -36.56 -45.45
C SER A 238 -30.61 -35.65 -45.80
N SER A 239 -31.24 -35.02 -44.82
CA SER A 239 -32.33 -34.06 -44.98
C SER A 239 -31.92 -32.70 -45.60
N ARG A 240 -30.60 -32.46 -45.76
CA ARG A 240 -30.05 -31.23 -46.38
C ARG A 240 -29.64 -31.37 -47.85
N LYS A 241 -29.71 -32.57 -48.45
CA LYS A 241 -29.29 -32.79 -49.85
C LYS A 241 -30.33 -32.46 -50.94
N THR A 242 -31.58 -32.11 -50.61
CA THR A 242 -32.61 -31.71 -51.59
C THR A 242 -32.79 -30.20 -51.80
N LYS A 243 -32.02 -29.34 -51.13
CA LYS A 243 -32.07 -27.88 -51.35
C LYS A 243 -30.67 -27.31 -51.61
N LYS A 244 -30.03 -27.75 -52.70
CA LYS A 244 -28.80 -27.12 -53.20
C LYS A 244 -28.74 -27.12 -54.72
N LYS A 245 -29.70 -26.43 -55.34
CA LYS A 245 -29.55 -25.75 -56.64
C LYS A 245 -30.52 -24.58 -56.65
N ASN A 246 -29.96 -23.37 -56.66
CA ASN A 246 -30.56 -22.03 -56.82
C ASN A 246 -30.41 -21.13 -55.60
N LYS A 247 -29.26 -20.45 -55.54
CA LYS A 247 -29.14 -18.98 -55.50
C LYS A 247 -27.71 -18.61 -55.12
N GLU A 248 -26.82 -18.66 -56.10
CA GLU A 248 -25.77 -17.66 -56.18
C GLU A 248 -26.38 -16.42 -56.84
N LYS A 249 -26.40 -15.31 -56.09
CA LYS A 249 -26.03 -13.95 -56.52
C LYS A 249 -26.60 -12.90 -55.56
N ASN A 250 -25.66 -12.24 -54.88
CA ASN A 250 -25.66 -10.88 -54.32
C ASN A 250 -26.75 -10.44 -53.32
N GLY A 251 -26.28 -10.04 -52.14
CA GLY A 251 -26.98 -9.14 -51.21
C GLY A 251 -26.18 -8.91 -49.92
N LYS A 252 -25.47 -7.79 -49.84
CA LYS A 252 -24.74 -7.30 -48.65
C LYS A 252 -25.71 -7.14 -47.46
N THR A 253 -25.47 -7.79 -46.32
CA THR A 253 -26.11 -7.44 -45.05
C THR A 253 -25.38 -6.24 -44.43
N ARG A 254 -26.07 -5.09 -44.35
CA ARG A 254 -25.65 -3.91 -43.60
C ARG A 254 -25.69 -4.25 -42.11
N PHE A 255 -24.60 -3.98 -41.39
CA PHE A 255 -24.61 -3.95 -39.92
C PHE A 255 -25.31 -2.65 -39.50
N VAL A 256 -26.32 -2.75 -38.64
CA VAL A 256 -26.96 -1.57 -38.04
C VAL A 256 -26.08 -1.14 -36.88
N ASP A 257 -25.57 0.10 -36.93
CA ASP A 257 -24.75 0.64 -35.87
C ASP A 257 -25.65 1.14 -34.73
N VAL A 258 -25.82 0.31 -33.70
CA VAL A 258 -26.67 0.60 -32.54
C VAL A 258 -26.16 1.82 -31.74
N GLN A 259 -24.91 2.26 -31.97
CA GLN A 259 -24.32 3.44 -31.34
C GLN A 259 -25.02 4.76 -31.72
N ASP A 260 -25.70 4.80 -32.87
CA ASP A 260 -26.46 5.98 -33.31
C ASP A 260 -27.81 6.14 -32.58
N TYR A 261 -28.23 5.12 -31.82
CA TYR A 261 -29.55 5.02 -31.19
C TYR A 261 -29.49 5.07 -29.67
N ILE A 262 -28.39 4.63 -29.07
CA ILE A 262 -28.19 4.64 -27.61
C ILE A 262 -26.85 5.28 -27.25
N ASN A 263 -26.86 6.09 -26.20
CA ASN A 263 -25.65 6.52 -25.52
C ASN A 263 -25.56 5.85 -24.17
N ILE A 264 -24.34 5.63 -23.68
CA ILE A 264 -24.11 5.12 -22.33
C ILE A 264 -23.48 6.24 -21.52
N ILE A 265 -24.16 6.65 -20.47
CA ILE A 265 -23.67 7.65 -19.53
C ILE A 265 -23.23 6.94 -18.25
N VAL A 266 -22.07 7.33 -17.73
CA VAL A 266 -21.53 6.84 -16.47
C VAL A 266 -21.47 8.01 -15.49
N THR A 267 -21.86 7.77 -14.25
CA THR A 267 -21.81 8.79 -13.18
C THR A 267 -20.38 9.21 -12.87
N LYS A 268 -20.20 10.43 -12.30
CA LYS A 268 -18.87 10.99 -11.98
C LYS A 268 -18.06 10.13 -11.00
N ASP A 269 -18.74 9.39 -10.14
CA ASP A 269 -18.15 8.44 -9.18
C ASP A 269 -17.86 7.06 -9.80
N HIS A 270 -18.17 6.87 -11.08
CA HIS A 270 -18.02 5.62 -11.83
C HIS A 270 -18.75 4.42 -11.22
N LEU A 271 -19.79 4.65 -10.40
CA LEU A 271 -20.58 3.60 -9.74
C LEU A 271 -21.82 3.19 -10.53
N GLU A 272 -22.34 4.00 -11.44
CA GLU A 272 -23.54 3.65 -12.20
C GLU A 272 -23.36 3.93 -13.70
N ALA A 273 -23.77 2.98 -14.53
CA ALA A 273 -23.90 3.17 -15.96
C ALA A 273 -25.37 3.08 -16.37
N ARG A 274 -25.83 4.04 -17.17
CA ARG A 274 -27.20 4.10 -17.71
C ARG A 274 -27.20 4.17 -19.24
N ILE A 275 -28.15 3.47 -19.85
CA ILE A 275 -28.48 3.61 -21.27
C ILE A 275 -29.39 4.83 -21.41
N LEU A 276 -28.97 5.80 -22.21
CA LEU A 276 -29.74 6.95 -22.64
C LEU A 276 -30.19 6.72 -24.09
N PRO A 277 -31.48 6.44 -24.34
CA PRO A 277 -32.00 6.30 -25.70
C PRO A 277 -32.02 7.66 -26.40
N ILE A 278 -31.37 7.76 -27.56
CA ILE A 278 -31.34 8.95 -28.43
C ILE A 278 -32.46 8.88 -29.48
N LYS A 279 -32.69 7.67 -30.03
CA LYS A 279 -33.70 7.36 -31.05
C LYS A 279 -34.36 6.02 -30.73
N ASN A 280 -35.50 5.75 -31.34
CA ASN A 280 -36.15 4.44 -31.24
C ASN A 280 -35.21 3.35 -31.79
N LEU A 281 -34.98 2.32 -30.99
CA LEU A 281 -34.13 1.20 -31.36
C LEU A 281 -34.74 0.43 -32.56
N PRO A 282 -33.93 0.05 -33.56
CA PRO A 282 -34.34 -0.82 -34.66
C PRO A 282 -34.93 -2.15 -34.17
N GLU A 283 -35.98 -2.66 -34.82
CA GLU A 283 -36.69 -3.90 -34.44
C GLU A 283 -35.79 -5.15 -34.46
N ASP A 284 -34.68 -5.12 -35.19
CA ASP A 284 -33.68 -6.18 -35.29
C ASP A 284 -32.57 -6.11 -34.21
N THR A 285 -32.61 -5.10 -33.33
CA THR A 285 -31.63 -4.97 -32.24
C THR A 285 -31.76 -6.12 -31.25
N ASN A 286 -30.66 -6.84 -31.03
CA ASN A 286 -30.61 -7.99 -30.15
C ASN A 286 -29.74 -7.71 -28.90
N LEU A 287 -29.71 -8.69 -27.99
CA LEU A 287 -28.94 -8.60 -26.75
C LEU A 287 -27.44 -8.46 -26.99
N ASP A 288 -26.91 -9.12 -28.03
CA ASP A 288 -25.49 -9.08 -28.35
C ASP A 288 -25.07 -7.69 -28.83
N ASP A 289 -25.97 -6.92 -29.46
CA ASP A 289 -25.70 -5.55 -29.87
C ASP A 289 -25.55 -4.61 -28.66
N ILE A 290 -26.40 -4.75 -27.63
CA ILE A 290 -26.26 -3.98 -26.37
C ILE A 290 -24.98 -4.38 -25.63
N LEU A 291 -24.67 -5.68 -25.56
CA LEU A 291 -23.43 -6.16 -24.94
C LEU A 291 -22.19 -5.68 -25.69
N PHE A 292 -22.25 -5.57 -27.02
CA PHE A 292 -21.17 -5.01 -27.84
C PHE A 292 -20.93 -3.54 -27.51
N VAL A 293 -21.99 -2.72 -27.42
CA VAL A 293 -21.87 -1.30 -27.05
C VAL A 293 -21.31 -1.14 -25.62
N LEU A 294 -21.72 -1.98 -24.67
CA LEU A 294 -21.15 -1.99 -23.32
C LEU A 294 -19.65 -2.35 -23.31
N SER A 295 -19.24 -3.29 -24.16
CA SER A 295 -17.84 -3.71 -24.28
C SER A 295 -16.95 -2.64 -24.90
N GLU A 296 -17.43 -1.94 -25.94
CA GLU A 296 -16.76 -0.78 -26.54
C GLU A 296 -16.61 0.37 -25.52
N LYS A 297 -17.61 0.56 -24.64
CA LYS A 297 -17.58 1.54 -23.56
C LYS A 297 -16.84 1.03 -22.30
N ASN A 298 -16.16 -0.12 -22.37
CA ASN A 298 -15.36 -0.72 -21.30
C ASN A 298 -16.13 -1.03 -19.99
N ILE A 299 -17.46 -1.15 -20.02
CA ILE A 299 -18.24 -1.53 -18.83
C ILE A 299 -18.11 -3.03 -18.61
N LYS A 300 -17.46 -3.40 -17.50
CA LYS A 300 -17.00 -4.77 -17.21
C LYS A 300 -17.60 -5.36 -15.94
N TYR A 301 -18.07 -4.51 -15.03
CA TYR A 301 -18.52 -4.92 -13.71
C TYR A 301 -19.96 -4.48 -13.43
N GLY A 302 -20.73 -5.34 -12.78
CA GLY A 302 -22.07 -5.01 -12.30
C GLY A 302 -23.15 -4.90 -13.37
N VAL A 303 -22.93 -5.43 -14.57
CA VAL A 303 -23.91 -5.40 -15.67
C VAL A 303 -25.17 -6.17 -15.28
N VAL A 304 -26.34 -5.56 -15.52
CA VAL A 304 -27.63 -6.15 -15.19
C VAL A 304 -27.83 -7.45 -15.98
N ASN A 305 -28.44 -8.46 -15.35
CA ASN A 305 -28.68 -9.77 -15.95
C ASN A 305 -29.34 -9.69 -17.34
N HIS A 306 -28.90 -10.55 -18.26
CA HIS A 306 -29.44 -10.75 -19.61
C HIS A 306 -30.97 -10.77 -19.69
N TYR A 307 -31.66 -11.29 -18.67
CA TYR A 307 -33.13 -11.25 -18.59
C TYR A 307 -33.67 -9.80 -18.64
N HIS A 308 -33.13 -8.89 -17.83
CA HIS A 308 -33.60 -7.51 -17.78
C HIS A 308 -33.23 -6.72 -19.05
N ILE A 309 -32.09 -7.02 -19.68
CA ILE A 309 -31.70 -6.41 -20.96
C ILE A 309 -32.71 -6.81 -22.06
N ARG A 310 -33.14 -8.08 -22.08
CA ARG A 310 -34.19 -8.54 -23.01
C ARG A 310 -35.54 -7.87 -22.73
N THR A 311 -35.86 -7.63 -21.47
CA THR A 311 -37.08 -6.90 -21.08
C THR A 311 -37.02 -5.44 -21.51
N TYR A 312 -35.87 -4.78 -21.39
CA TYR A 312 -35.63 -3.42 -21.88
C TYR A 312 -35.82 -3.33 -23.41
N LEU A 313 -35.27 -4.29 -24.16
CA LEU A 313 -35.42 -4.36 -25.62
C LEU A 313 -36.88 -4.54 -26.06
N LYS A 314 -37.68 -5.30 -25.30
CA LYS A 314 -39.09 -5.60 -25.62
C LYS A 314 -40.08 -4.54 -25.17
N ASN A 315 -39.69 -3.62 -24.29
CA ASN A 315 -40.60 -2.68 -23.66
C ASN A 315 -40.29 -1.22 -24.08
N PRO A 316 -41.05 -0.65 -25.03
CA PRO A 316 -40.86 0.72 -25.49
C PRO A 316 -40.99 1.79 -24.39
N LEU A 317 -41.65 1.49 -23.27
CA LEU A 317 -41.79 2.43 -22.15
C LEU A 317 -40.48 2.63 -21.38
N LEU A 318 -39.64 1.60 -21.28
CA LEU A 318 -38.32 1.68 -20.64
C LEU A 318 -37.31 2.43 -21.50
N GLN A 319 -37.61 2.63 -22.79
CA GLN A 319 -36.80 3.35 -23.76
C GLN A 319 -37.15 4.85 -23.81
N LYS A 320 -37.95 5.36 -22.86
CA LYS A 320 -38.29 6.79 -22.74
C LYS A 320 -37.46 7.54 -21.69
N SER A 321 -36.70 6.83 -20.86
CA SER A 321 -35.90 7.42 -19.78
C SER A 321 -34.56 6.69 -19.61
N PRO A 322 -33.58 7.32 -18.94
CA PRO A 322 -32.29 6.69 -18.69
C PRO A 322 -32.42 5.40 -17.87
N TRP A 323 -32.01 4.25 -18.42
CA TRP A 323 -32.18 2.94 -17.80
C TRP A 323 -30.85 2.42 -17.22
N LEU A 324 -30.85 1.96 -15.97
CA LEU A 324 -29.64 1.45 -15.30
C LEU A 324 -29.21 0.10 -15.92
N ILE A 325 -28.00 0.06 -16.48
CA ILE A 325 -27.42 -1.11 -17.16
C ILE A 325 -26.24 -1.72 -16.42
N ALA A 326 -25.53 -0.97 -15.57
CA ALA A 326 -24.52 -1.52 -14.69
C ALA A 326 -24.40 -0.77 -13.35
N HIS A 327 -24.06 -1.50 -12.29
CA HIS A 327 -23.88 -0.96 -10.94
C HIS A 327 -22.59 -1.47 -10.27
N GLY A 328 -21.69 -0.55 -9.97
CA GLY A 328 -20.46 -0.78 -9.21
C GLY A 328 -20.72 -1.07 -7.73
N LYS A 329 -19.68 -1.49 -7.01
CA LYS A 329 -19.71 -1.67 -5.56
C LYS A 329 -19.09 -0.46 -4.87
N LYS A 330 -19.86 0.31 -4.11
CA LYS A 330 -19.36 1.49 -3.38
C LYS A 330 -18.29 1.08 -2.35
N PRO A 331 -17.17 1.83 -2.21
CA PRO A 331 -16.19 1.59 -1.14
C PRO A 331 -16.82 1.82 0.24
N THR A 332 -16.39 1.04 1.22
CA THR A 332 -16.66 1.29 2.64
C THR A 332 -15.45 2.01 3.24
N PRO A 333 -15.58 3.28 3.67
CA PRO A 333 -14.45 4.03 4.20
C PRO A 333 -13.92 3.37 5.49
N PRO A 334 -12.61 3.47 5.78
CA PRO A 334 -12.06 2.99 7.04
C PRO A 334 -12.58 3.82 8.21
N GLU A 335 -12.67 3.18 9.38
CA GLU A 335 -12.76 3.92 10.64
C GLU A 335 -11.34 4.21 11.14
N HIS A 336 -11.01 5.48 11.33
CA HIS A 336 -9.69 5.86 11.83
C HIS A 336 -9.52 5.46 13.30
N PRO A 337 -8.32 4.99 13.71
CA PRO A 337 -8.04 4.77 15.12
C PRO A 337 -8.21 6.09 15.89
N SER A 338 -8.82 6.01 17.06
CA SER A 338 -9.11 7.18 17.90
C SER A 338 -8.56 6.99 19.30
N ILE A 339 -8.33 8.10 20.01
CA ILE A 339 -7.99 8.07 21.42
C ILE A 339 -9.21 8.54 22.21
N ILE A 340 -9.67 7.71 23.13
CA ILE A 340 -10.65 8.07 24.13
C ILE A 340 -9.89 8.56 25.35
N TYR A 341 -10.03 9.85 25.67
CA TYR A 341 -9.45 10.45 26.86
C TYR A 341 -10.37 10.23 28.07
N GLY A 342 -9.79 9.81 29.19
CA GLY A 342 -10.48 9.64 30.47
C GLY A 342 -10.68 10.96 31.23
N PHE A 343 -10.29 12.09 30.65
CA PHE A 343 -10.40 13.42 31.23
C PHE A 343 -10.87 14.43 30.19
N LYS A 344 -11.46 15.53 30.65
CA LYS A 344 -11.81 16.67 29.81
C LYS A 344 -10.67 17.70 29.87
N SER A 345 -10.14 18.09 28.71
CA SER A 345 -9.22 19.21 28.64
C SER A 345 -9.95 20.50 29.01
N MET A 346 -9.37 21.27 29.93
CA MET A 346 -9.93 22.55 30.37
C MET A 346 -9.69 23.66 29.32
N LEU A 347 -8.72 23.45 28.44
CA LEU A 347 -8.24 24.46 27.50
C LEU A 347 -8.84 24.31 26.11
N ASP A 348 -9.31 23.10 25.74
CA ASP A 348 -9.99 22.82 24.47
C ASP A 348 -11.29 23.61 24.30
N ASN A 349 -11.81 24.19 25.39
CA ASN A 349 -13.01 25.00 25.44
C ASN A 349 -12.78 26.34 26.15
N ILE A 350 -11.59 26.94 26.07
CA ILE A 350 -11.49 28.40 26.19
C ILE A 350 -12.26 28.93 24.98
N SER A 351 -13.58 29.00 25.10
CA SER A 351 -14.45 29.53 24.07
C SER A 351 -14.15 31.02 24.03
N LEU A 352 -13.46 31.40 22.96
CA LEU A 352 -12.90 32.73 22.66
C LEU A 352 -13.99 33.79 22.42
N ARG A 353 -15.26 33.45 22.66
CA ARG A 353 -16.44 34.33 22.68
C ARG A 353 -17.34 34.13 23.90
N SER A 354 -17.12 33.09 24.70
CA SER A 354 -17.94 32.90 25.89
C SER A 354 -17.49 33.90 26.95
N LYS A 355 -18.43 34.68 27.49
CA LYS A 355 -18.27 35.51 28.69
C LYS A 355 -17.99 34.68 29.96
N LYS A 356 -17.42 33.47 29.83
CA LYS A 356 -17.10 32.60 30.95
C LYS A 356 -15.99 33.26 31.77
N SER A 357 -16.22 33.38 33.07
CA SER A 357 -15.26 33.95 34.01
C SER A 357 -13.95 33.14 34.03
N ILE A 358 -12.81 33.82 34.19
CA ILE A 358 -11.49 33.21 34.41
C ILE A 358 -11.53 32.19 35.56
N GLU A 359 -12.44 32.33 36.52
CA GLU A 359 -12.68 31.39 37.63
C GLU A 359 -13.04 29.97 37.17
N HIS A 360 -13.44 29.77 35.91
CA HIS A 360 -13.61 28.43 35.34
C HIS A 360 -12.29 27.69 35.13
N LEU A 361 -11.18 28.42 35.04
CA LEU A 361 -9.82 27.88 34.94
C LEU A 361 -9.14 27.75 36.31
N ALA A 362 -9.88 27.92 37.42
CA ALA A 362 -9.42 27.67 38.77
C ALA A 362 -8.75 26.29 38.90
N PHE A 363 -7.60 26.23 39.57
CA PHE A 363 -6.77 25.02 39.70
C PHE A 363 -7.57 23.79 40.19
N GLU A 364 -8.54 24.00 41.07
CA GLU A 364 -9.41 22.96 41.63
C GLU A 364 -10.23 22.23 40.56
N LYS A 365 -10.54 22.89 39.45
CA LYS A 365 -11.37 22.36 38.37
C LYS A 365 -10.56 21.56 37.34
N TRP A 366 -9.23 21.65 37.39
CA TRP A 366 -8.38 20.94 36.45
C TRP A 366 -8.38 19.43 36.72
N PRO A 367 -8.31 18.60 35.66
CA PRO A 367 -8.30 17.16 35.80
C PRO A 367 -7.07 16.70 36.58
N LYS A 368 -7.28 15.87 37.61
CA LYS A 368 -6.22 15.28 38.44
C LYS A 368 -6.27 13.77 38.28
N ALA A 369 -5.10 13.15 38.37
CA ALA A 369 -4.95 11.70 38.38
C ALA A 369 -4.36 11.24 39.70
N LYS A 370 -4.78 10.07 40.16
CA LYS A 370 -4.06 9.26 41.14
C LYS A 370 -3.17 8.26 40.40
N LYS A 371 -2.17 7.73 41.11
CA LYS A 371 -1.34 6.66 40.59
C LYS A 371 -2.21 5.44 40.27
N GLY A 372 -2.13 4.93 39.04
CA GLY A 372 -2.90 3.79 38.54
C GLY A 372 -4.09 4.17 37.66
N ASP A 373 -4.49 5.45 37.60
CA ASP A 373 -5.63 5.87 36.79
C ASP A 373 -5.35 5.74 35.29
N ILE A 374 -6.34 5.28 34.53
CA ILE A 374 -6.26 5.20 33.06
C ILE A 374 -6.63 6.57 32.48
N LEU A 375 -5.65 7.23 31.86
CA LEU A 375 -5.79 8.59 31.33
C LEU A 375 -6.30 8.62 29.90
N ALA A 376 -5.94 7.63 29.10
CA ALA A 376 -6.36 7.53 27.71
C ALA A 376 -6.33 6.09 27.22
N LYS A 377 -7.23 5.76 26.29
CA LYS A 377 -7.32 4.46 25.63
C LYS A 377 -7.32 4.65 24.13
N ARG A 378 -6.47 3.91 23.42
CA ARG A 378 -6.47 3.83 21.97
C ARG A 378 -7.53 2.82 21.54
N VAL A 379 -8.47 3.27 20.72
CA VAL A 379 -9.40 2.41 19.99
C VAL A 379 -8.80 2.14 18.60
N PRO A 380 -8.54 0.88 18.25
CA PRO A 380 -8.02 0.55 16.93
C PRO A 380 -9.06 0.93 15.86
N GLY A 381 -8.56 1.36 14.70
CA GLY A 381 -9.41 1.64 13.55
C GLY A 381 -9.83 0.34 12.86
N ILE A 382 -10.93 0.41 12.11
CA ILE A 382 -11.41 -0.70 11.27
C ILE A 382 -10.97 -0.42 9.84
N SER A 383 -10.30 -1.38 9.21
CA SER A 383 -9.95 -1.26 7.79
C SER A 383 -11.21 -1.16 6.93
N GLY A 384 -11.25 -0.17 6.05
CA GLY A 384 -12.30 -0.06 5.06
C GLY A 384 -12.23 -1.20 4.03
N VAL A 385 -13.26 -1.31 3.21
CA VAL A 385 -13.30 -2.26 2.08
C VAL A 385 -13.26 -1.46 0.78
N PRO A 386 -12.26 -1.66 -0.09
CA PRO A 386 -12.20 -1.01 -1.40
C PRO A 386 -13.46 -1.26 -2.23
N GLY A 387 -13.86 -0.25 -3.01
CA GLY A 387 -14.98 -0.34 -3.94
C GLY A 387 -14.56 -0.92 -5.29
N ILE A 388 -15.52 -1.15 -6.17
CA ILE A 388 -15.29 -1.58 -7.56
C ILE A 388 -16.16 -0.72 -8.48
N SER A 389 -15.56 0.02 -9.40
CA SER A 389 -16.28 0.82 -10.40
C SER A 389 -16.94 -0.06 -11.48
N VAL A 390 -17.84 0.51 -12.30
CA VAL A 390 -18.45 -0.20 -13.44
C VAL A 390 -17.42 -0.63 -14.50
N TYR A 391 -16.22 -0.04 -14.49
CA TYR A 391 -15.09 -0.40 -15.36
C TYR A 391 -14.23 -1.55 -14.82
N ALA A 392 -14.60 -2.14 -13.68
CA ALA A 392 -13.83 -3.13 -12.92
C ALA A 392 -12.51 -2.61 -12.33
N GLU A 393 -12.43 -1.30 -12.09
CA GLU A 393 -11.30 -0.68 -11.40
C GLU A 393 -11.57 -0.63 -9.89
N ILE A 394 -10.52 -0.86 -9.09
CA ILE A 394 -10.61 -0.76 -7.63
C ILE A 394 -10.71 0.71 -7.26
N ILE A 395 -11.70 1.06 -6.45
CA ILE A 395 -11.81 2.40 -5.85
C ILE A 395 -11.04 2.33 -4.53
N ASP A 396 -9.84 2.88 -4.55
CA ASP A 396 -8.95 2.91 -3.39
C ASP A 396 -9.58 3.67 -2.22
N ILE A 397 -9.23 3.24 -1.01
CA ILE A 397 -9.63 3.86 0.24
C ILE A 397 -8.39 4.41 0.94
N ASP A 398 -8.55 5.53 1.64
CA ASP A 398 -7.47 6.08 2.44
C ASP A 398 -6.97 5.07 3.47
N ILE A 399 -5.66 5.03 3.70
CA ILE A 399 -5.09 4.20 4.77
C ILE A 399 -5.45 4.88 6.10
N PRO A 400 -5.98 4.15 7.11
CA PRO A 400 -6.26 4.75 8.40
C PRO A 400 -4.99 5.38 8.98
N LYS A 401 -5.02 6.70 9.27
CA LYS A 401 -3.89 7.39 9.91
C LYS A 401 -3.58 6.73 11.25
N GLU A 402 -2.33 6.34 11.48
CA GLU A 402 -1.95 5.79 12.77
C GLU A 402 -2.05 6.86 13.86
N VAL A 403 -2.72 6.52 14.96
CA VAL A 403 -2.78 7.33 16.17
C VAL A 403 -2.09 6.56 17.29
N GLN A 404 -1.04 7.14 17.87
CA GLN A 404 -0.27 6.55 18.96
C GLN A 404 -0.49 7.33 20.25
N LEU A 405 -0.54 6.60 21.38
CA LEU A 405 -0.50 7.20 22.71
C LEU A 405 0.95 7.53 23.05
N ILE A 406 1.23 8.81 23.36
CA ILE A 406 2.57 9.24 23.74
C ILE A 406 2.63 9.40 25.26
N SER A 407 3.50 8.62 25.90
CA SER A 407 3.73 8.75 27.34
C SER A 407 4.55 10.00 27.66
N GLY A 408 3.99 10.84 28.53
CA GLY A 408 4.65 11.98 29.14
C GLY A 408 5.09 11.73 30.58
N PHE A 409 5.64 12.78 31.21
CA PHE A 409 6.11 12.71 32.59
C PHE A 409 4.96 12.32 33.54
N GLY A 410 5.20 11.38 34.45
CA GLY A 410 4.16 10.90 35.37
C GLY A 410 3.13 9.95 34.73
N THR A 411 3.39 9.44 33.53
CA THR A 411 2.57 8.41 32.87
C THR A 411 3.41 7.20 32.47
N GLN A 412 2.75 6.10 32.12
CA GLN A 412 3.34 4.87 31.60
C GLN A 412 2.35 4.22 30.62
N LEU A 413 2.86 3.64 29.53
CA LEU A 413 2.05 2.85 28.61
C LEU A 413 1.84 1.44 29.18
N SER A 414 0.67 0.85 28.93
CA SER A 414 0.42 -0.58 29.12
C SER A 414 1.31 -1.42 28.21
N GLU A 415 1.51 -2.69 28.55
CA GLU A 415 2.37 -3.62 27.79
C GLU A 415 1.92 -3.76 26.32
N ASP A 416 0.62 -3.70 26.07
CA ASP A 416 0.01 -3.75 24.73
C ASP A 416 0.02 -2.40 23.98
N GLY A 417 0.46 -1.31 24.63
CA GLY A 417 0.53 0.04 24.07
C GLY A 417 -0.82 0.72 23.82
N ASN A 418 -1.94 0.14 24.28
CA ASN A 418 -3.29 0.66 24.03
C ASN A 418 -3.84 1.54 25.15
N GLN A 419 -3.21 1.54 26.32
CA GLN A 419 -3.65 2.34 27.46
C GLN A 419 -2.49 3.19 27.97
N LEU A 420 -2.82 4.42 28.37
CA LEU A 420 -1.91 5.30 29.07
C LEU A 420 -2.36 5.43 30.52
N ILE A 421 -1.48 5.06 31.44
CA ILE A 421 -1.75 4.92 32.87
C ILE A 421 -0.93 5.96 33.63
N ALA A 422 -1.50 6.57 34.67
CA ALA A 422 -0.80 7.47 35.57
C ALA A 422 0.20 6.71 36.45
N SER A 423 1.48 7.08 36.41
CA SER A 423 2.51 6.47 37.27
C SER A 423 2.67 7.19 38.62
N ARG A 424 1.98 8.32 38.80
CA ARG A 424 1.97 9.13 40.03
C ARG A 424 0.66 9.90 40.17
N GLU A 425 0.48 10.52 41.33
CA GLU A 425 -0.55 11.54 41.56
C GLU A 425 -0.11 12.91 41.01
N GLY A 426 -1.07 13.69 40.50
CA GLY A 426 -0.84 15.07 40.09
C GLY A 426 -1.89 15.62 39.11
N LEU A 427 -1.62 16.80 38.57
CA LEU A 427 -2.47 17.45 37.58
C LEU A 427 -2.21 16.88 36.17
N ILE A 428 -3.28 16.55 35.46
CA ILE A 428 -3.22 16.02 34.09
C ILE A 428 -3.05 17.20 33.13
N SER A 429 -2.04 17.11 32.26
CA SER A 429 -1.78 18.09 31.20
C SER A 429 -1.46 17.37 29.90
N SER A 430 -2.02 17.85 28.79
CA SER A 430 -1.74 17.37 27.44
C SER A 430 -1.03 18.44 26.63
N TYR A 431 0.12 18.14 26.04
CA TYR A 431 0.82 19.04 25.13
C TYR A 431 1.41 18.27 23.95
N MET A 432 1.54 18.91 22.77
CA MET A 432 2.15 18.37 21.54
C MET A 432 1.78 16.90 21.17
N ARG A 433 0.90 16.71 20.17
CA ARG A 433 0.64 15.40 19.53
C ARG A 433 0.22 14.29 20.52
N ASN A 434 -0.80 14.52 21.35
CA ASN A 434 -1.39 13.53 22.27
C ASN A 434 -0.45 13.04 23.39
N LYS A 435 0.59 13.81 23.73
CA LYS A 435 1.44 13.49 24.89
C LYS A 435 0.79 13.97 26.18
N ILE A 436 0.43 13.02 27.03
CA ILE A 436 -0.25 13.30 28.30
C ILE A 436 0.76 13.13 29.44
N CYS A 437 0.76 14.09 30.36
CA CYS A 437 1.60 14.12 31.55
C CYS A 437 0.73 14.20 32.81
N VAL A 438 1.25 13.65 33.91
CA VAL A 438 0.76 13.88 35.26
C VAL A 438 1.84 14.64 36.02
N LEU A 439 1.58 15.90 36.32
CA LEU A 439 2.54 16.86 36.84
C LEU A 439 2.38 17.04 38.35
N PRO A 440 3.47 16.98 39.13
CA PRO A 440 3.43 17.28 40.56
C PRO A 440 3.17 18.76 40.79
N GLU A 441 2.48 19.08 41.90
CA GLU A 441 2.20 20.45 42.33
C GLU A 441 3.23 20.94 43.34
N LYS A 442 3.60 22.21 43.24
CA LYS A 442 4.27 22.98 44.30
C LYS A 442 3.42 24.20 44.62
N TYR A 443 2.78 24.16 45.78
CA TYR A 443 1.96 25.24 46.31
C TYR A 443 2.80 26.20 47.15
N ILE A 444 2.60 27.50 46.96
CA ILE A 444 3.18 28.59 47.73
C ILE A 444 2.03 29.49 48.17
N GLU A 445 1.87 29.58 49.49
CA GLU A 445 0.90 30.47 50.10
C GLU A 445 1.47 31.88 50.20
N GLY A 446 0.74 32.87 49.69
CA GLY A 446 1.15 34.26 49.63
C GLY A 446 2.02 34.59 48.40
N ASP A 447 2.80 35.65 48.52
CA ASP A 447 3.63 36.17 47.43
C ASP A 447 4.93 35.37 47.26
N LEU A 448 5.33 35.13 46.01
CA LEU A 448 6.63 34.55 45.67
C LEU A 448 7.58 35.66 45.23
N VAL A 449 8.56 35.99 46.07
CA VAL A 449 9.57 37.02 45.76
C VAL A 449 10.93 36.38 45.46
N GLN A 450 11.35 36.38 44.19
CA GLN A 450 12.60 35.75 43.75
C GLN A 450 13.70 36.78 43.42
N ASN A 451 14.50 37.14 44.44
CA ASN A 451 15.55 38.15 44.35
C ASN A 451 17.00 37.63 44.43
N LYS A 452 17.21 36.34 44.69
CA LYS A 452 18.57 35.77 44.86
C LYS A 452 19.05 34.99 43.64
N GLU A 453 18.25 34.02 43.18
CA GLU A 453 18.64 33.10 42.11
C GLU A 453 17.44 32.71 41.22
N PRO A 454 17.64 32.17 40.02
CA PRO A 454 16.54 31.69 39.19
C PRO A 454 15.75 30.54 39.84
N PHE A 455 14.42 30.63 39.88
CA PHE A 455 13.57 29.53 40.36
C PHE A 455 13.27 28.56 39.21
N ARG A 456 13.45 27.25 39.43
CA ARG A 456 13.12 26.22 38.44
C ARG A 456 12.37 25.06 39.09
N PHE A 457 11.17 24.78 38.60
CA PHE A 457 10.35 23.65 39.07
C PHE A 457 9.71 22.90 37.91
N LYS A 458 9.97 21.59 37.80
CA LYS A 458 9.37 20.73 36.76
C LYS A 458 8.02 20.17 37.25
N GLY A 459 6.96 20.95 37.05
CA GLY A 459 5.60 20.61 37.49
C GLY A 459 4.69 21.83 37.44
N VAL A 460 3.61 21.78 38.22
CA VAL A 460 2.68 22.91 38.39
C VAL A 460 3.15 23.77 39.56
N LEU A 461 3.49 25.03 39.29
CA LEU A 461 3.73 26.02 40.33
C LEU A 461 2.42 26.76 40.62
N ARG A 462 1.90 26.63 41.83
CA ARG A 462 0.69 27.34 42.27
C ARG A 462 1.08 28.35 43.35
N VAL A 463 0.84 29.63 43.08
CA VAL A 463 1.10 30.75 43.99
C VAL A 463 -0.23 31.44 44.26
N SER A 464 -0.68 31.50 45.52
CA SER A 464 -1.95 32.17 45.83
C SER A 464 -1.86 33.69 45.74
N GLY A 465 -0.69 34.27 45.98
CA GLY A 465 -0.40 35.70 45.84
C GLY A 465 0.29 36.07 44.53
N VAL A 466 1.09 37.14 44.59
CA VAL A 466 1.77 37.74 43.44
C VAL A 466 3.19 37.19 43.29
N ILE A 467 3.57 36.88 42.06
CA ILE A 467 4.92 36.49 41.70
C ILE A 467 5.73 37.75 41.36
N LYS A 468 6.80 38.02 42.11
CA LYS A 468 7.67 39.21 41.95
C LYS A 468 9.15 38.87 41.98
N GLY A 469 9.99 39.74 41.43
CA GLY A 469 11.44 39.72 41.67
C GLY A 469 12.31 39.73 40.41
N LYS A 470 13.61 40.00 40.63
CA LYS A 470 14.57 40.28 39.56
C LYS A 470 15.05 39.06 38.78
N HIS A 471 14.85 37.84 39.28
CA HIS A 471 15.33 36.61 38.65
C HIS A 471 14.21 35.83 37.94
N PRO A 472 14.54 35.11 36.86
CA PRO A 472 13.54 34.40 36.07
C PRO A 472 12.99 33.17 36.80
N ILE A 473 11.69 32.95 36.65
CA ILE A 473 10.95 31.83 37.22
C ILE A 473 10.55 30.88 36.08
N LYS A 474 10.89 29.60 36.21
CA LYS A 474 10.59 28.57 35.20
C LYS A 474 9.76 27.45 35.79
N SER A 475 8.61 27.17 35.18
CA SER A 475 7.80 26.00 35.53
C SER A 475 7.14 25.33 34.33
N THR A 476 6.46 24.20 34.53
CA THR A 476 5.72 23.54 33.45
C THR A 476 4.37 24.22 33.23
N ILE A 477 3.59 24.40 34.30
CA ILE A 477 2.36 25.21 34.34
C ILE A 477 2.49 26.18 35.52
N ILE A 478 1.96 27.39 35.39
CA ILE A 478 1.95 28.38 36.47
C ILE A 478 0.52 28.87 36.73
N PHE A 479 0.10 28.79 37.99
CA PHE A 479 -1.09 29.45 38.51
C PHE A 479 -0.66 30.54 39.49
N ALA A 480 -1.12 31.77 39.31
CA ALA A 480 -0.74 32.90 40.16
C ALA A 480 -1.93 33.82 40.47
N GLY A 481 -1.90 34.46 41.63
CA GLY A 481 -2.80 35.58 41.94
C GLY A 481 -2.47 36.83 41.14
N GLY A 482 -1.19 37.05 40.82
CA GLY A 482 -0.70 38.13 39.96
C GLY A 482 0.75 37.91 39.55
N ILE A 483 1.23 38.67 38.57
CA ILE A 483 2.64 38.69 38.16
C ILE A 483 3.10 40.14 38.07
N GLU A 484 4.21 40.48 38.73
CA GLU A 484 4.71 41.85 38.76
C GLU A 484 6.24 41.91 38.64
N ASN A 485 6.77 42.80 37.79
CA ASN A 485 8.19 43.17 37.74
C ASN A 485 9.14 41.95 37.63
N THR A 486 8.77 40.94 36.82
CA THR A 486 9.52 39.67 36.76
C THR A 486 9.49 39.02 35.37
N GLN A 487 10.29 37.95 35.20
CA GLN A 487 10.38 37.18 33.97
C GLN A 487 9.92 35.74 34.20
N ILE A 488 8.93 35.30 33.43
CA ILE A 488 8.33 33.97 33.56
C ILE A 488 8.54 33.14 32.29
N HIS A 489 8.95 31.89 32.46
CA HIS A 489 9.00 30.91 31.37
C HIS A 489 8.16 29.69 31.73
N SER A 490 7.15 29.39 30.91
CA SER A 490 6.29 28.20 31.05
C SER A 490 6.45 27.27 29.86
N GLU A 491 6.60 25.96 30.12
CA GLU A 491 6.62 24.94 29.07
C GLU A 491 5.22 24.60 28.52
N THR A 492 4.17 25.09 29.18
CA THR A 492 2.77 24.99 28.74
C THR A 492 2.07 26.31 29.11
N ASP A 493 1.03 26.25 29.95
CA ASP A 493 0.12 27.36 30.19
C ASP A 493 0.51 28.22 31.40
N ILE A 494 0.01 29.45 31.40
CA ILE A 494 0.10 30.40 32.51
C ILE A 494 -1.30 30.94 32.76
N ILE A 495 -1.82 30.72 33.97
CA ILE A 495 -3.15 31.19 34.39
C ILE A 495 -2.96 32.16 35.57
N VAL A 496 -3.32 33.41 35.35
CA VAL A 496 -3.23 34.49 36.34
C VAL A 496 -4.65 34.96 36.66
N PHE A 497 -5.05 34.89 37.92
CA PHE A 497 -6.41 35.30 38.32
C PHE A 497 -6.54 36.81 38.45
N GLY A 498 -5.44 37.51 38.72
CA GLY A 498 -5.31 38.97 38.72
C GLY A 498 -4.48 39.47 37.54
N ASP A 499 -3.60 40.42 37.82
CA ASP A 499 -2.98 41.26 36.79
C ASP A 499 -1.55 40.81 36.47
N ILE A 500 -1.15 41.03 35.22
CA ILE A 500 0.23 40.93 34.74
C ILE A 500 0.75 42.36 34.55
N LEU A 501 1.73 42.77 35.35
CA LEU A 501 2.28 44.13 35.38
C LEU A 501 3.80 44.11 35.19
N ASN A 502 4.32 44.94 34.27
CA ASN A 502 5.77 45.13 34.07
C ASN A 502 6.54 43.80 33.89
N ALA A 503 5.93 42.82 33.22
CA ALA A 503 6.44 41.46 33.16
C ALA A 503 6.91 41.08 31.75
N ARG A 504 7.84 40.12 31.68
CA ARG A 504 8.19 39.42 30.43
C ARG A 504 7.81 37.96 30.54
N ILE A 505 6.90 37.52 29.70
CA ILE A 505 6.33 36.18 29.73
C ILE A 505 6.67 35.45 28.45
N ASN A 506 7.22 34.24 28.58
CA ASN A 506 7.40 33.30 27.50
C ASN A 506 6.65 32.00 27.84
N ALA A 507 5.57 31.71 27.13
CA ALA A 507 4.74 30.54 27.35
C ALA A 507 4.68 29.68 26.08
N LYS A 508 4.91 28.38 26.21
CA LYS A 508 4.71 27.44 25.09
C LYS A 508 3.26 26.98 24.92
N GLY A 509 2.37 27.40 25.82
CA GLY A 509 0.92 27.20 25.75
C GLY A 509 0.17 28.54 25.84
N HIS A 510 -0.97 28.52 26.50
CA HIS A 510 -1.86 29.67 26.66
C HIS A 510 -1.42 30.61 27.79
N VAL A 511 -1.76 31.89 27.66
CA VAL A 511 -1.62 32.88 28.73
C VAL A 511 -2.99 33.47 29.01
N VAL A 512 -3.49 33.33 30.23
CA VAL A 512 -4.77 33.89 30.66
C VAL A 512 -4.55 34.80 31.85
N ALA A 513 -5.08 36.02 31.78
CA ALA A 513 -4.98 37.01 32.86
C ALA A 513 -6.21 37.90 32.92
N ARG A 514 -6.39 38.60 34.05
CA ARG A 514 -7.43 39.62 34.15
C ARG A 514 -7.06 40.85 33.34
N ASN A 515 -5.88 41.42 33.61
CA ASN A 515 -5.31 42.55 32.90
C ASN A 515 -3.86 42.26 32.49
N ILE A 516 -3.43 42.85 31.37
CA ILE A 516 -2.04 42.80 30.89
C ILE A 516 -1.55 44.24 30.70
N LEU A 517 -0.65 44.69 31.57
CA LEU A 517 -0.24 46.08 31.68
C LEU A 517 1.27 46.22 31.56
N ASN A 518 1.74 47.11 30.69
CA ASN A 518 3.16 47.41 30.46
C ASN A 518 4.05 46.16 30.35
N SER A 519 3.60 45.15 29.61
CA SER A 519 4.20 43.82 29.61
C SER A 519 4.51 43.32 28.21
N LYS A 520 5.48 42.40 28.12
CA LYS A 520 5.80 41.68 26.88
C LYS A 520 5.45 40.21 27.02
N ILE A 521 4.60 39.70 26.13
CA ILE A 521 4.11 38.33 26.15
C ILE A 521 4.41 37.66 24.82
N ASP A 522 5.16 36.56 24.86
CA ASP A 522 5.37 35.65 23.74
C ASP A 522 4.70 34.31 24.08
N ALA A 523 3.61 33.95 23.39
CA ALA A 523 2.82 32.75 23.67
C ALA A 523 2.63 31.87 22.42
N PHE A 524 2.96 30.59 22.48
CA PHE A 524 2.69 29.65 21.38
C PHE A 524 1.22 29.19 21.31
N GLY A 525 0.41 29.51 22.33
CA GLY A 525 -1.04 29.36 22.31
C GLY A 525 -1.77 30.70 22.39
N HIS A 526 -3.10 30.65 22.55
CA HIS A 526 -3.96 31.81 22.78
C HIS A 526 -3.52 32.68 23.97
N VAL A 527 -3.68 34.00 23.82
CA VAL A 527 -3.56 34.97 24.92
C VAL A 527 -4.94 35.55 25.20
N VAL A 528 -5.39 35.47 26.45
CA VAL A 528 -6.72 35.93 26.84
C VAL A 528 -6.59 36.91 28.01
N ALA A 529 -7.04 38.15 27.79
CA ALA A 529 -7.28 39.13 28.84
C ALA A 529 -8.79 39.25 29.06
N LYS A 530 -9.24 39.17 30.32
CA LYS A 530 -10.65 39.41 30.62
C LYS A 530 -11.02 40.89 30.43
N ASN A 531 -10.19 41.79 30.95
CA ASN A 531 -10.43 43.22 30.97
C ASN A 531 -9.51 43.94 29.99
N ASP A 532 -8.41 44.55 30.44
CA ASP A 532 -7.62 45.46 29.61
C ASP A 532 -6.27 44.89 29.18
N ILE A 533 -5.82 45.28 27.98
CA ILE A 533 -4.43 45.18 27.54
C ILE A 533 -3.92 46.60 27.25
N ASP A 534 -2.95 47.06 28.02
CA ASP A 534 -2.44 48.44 27.94
C ASP A 534 -0.91 48.47 27.84
N SER A 535 -0.41 49.33 26.95
CA SER A 535 1.00 49.70 26.80
C SER A 535 1.91 48.47 26.68
N SER A 536 1.41 47.44 25.99
CA SER A 536 2.00 46.10 25.99
C SER A 536 2.39 45.64 24.57
N SER A 537 3.22 44.61 24.50
CA SER A 537 3.55 43.91 23.26
C SER A 537 3.21 42.44 23.41
N VAL A 538 2.24 41.96 22.62
CA VAL A 538 1.71 40.60 22.70
C VAL A 538 1.92 39.91 21.37
N ILE A 539 2.70 38.83 21.37
CA ILE A 539 2.93 37.98 20.20
C ILE A 539 2.37 36.59 20.50
N SER A 540 1.47 36.10 19.66
CA SER A 540 0.79 34.81 19.82
C SER A 540 0.77 33.99 18.53
N SER A 541 1.15 32.71 18.61
CA SER A 541 0.88 31.72 17.56
C SER A 541 -0.58 31.24 17.56
N GLY A 542 -1.39 31.71 18.50
CA GLY A 542 -2.83 31.51 18.58
C GLY A 542 -3.62 32.79 18.29
N GLN A 543 -4.81 32.86 18.89
CA GLN A 543 -5.66 34.06 18.91
C GLN A 543 -5.34 34.92 20.14
N VAL A 544 -5.42 36.25 20.00
CA VAL A 544 -5.43 37.17 21.14
C VAL A 544 -6.86 37.67 21.38
N SER A 545 -7.35 37.54 22.61
CA SER A 545 -8.73 37.85 22.97
C SER A 545 -8.81 38.79 24.17
N VAL A 546 -9.55 39.88 24.01
CA VAL A 546 -9.89 40.84 25.07
C VAL A 546 -11.41 40.86 25.22
N ILE A 547 -11.92 40.35 26.34
CA ILE A 547 -13.33 39.94 26.46
C ILE A 547 -14.26 41.12 26.78
N ASP A 548 -13.97 41.87 27.84
CA ASP A 548 -14.86 42.89 28.39
C ASP A 548 -14.21 44.29 28.47
N GLY A 549 -12.91 44.43 28.20
CA GLY A 549 -12.20 45.71 28.33
C GLY A 549 -11.53 46.21 27.05
N ASN A 550 -10.56 47.10 27.21
CA ASN A 550 -9.98 47.87 26.13
C ASN A 550 -8.55 47.42 25.78
N VAL A 551 -8.22 47.53 24.49
CA VAL A 551 -6.83 47.52 24.03
C VAL A 551 -6.36 48.97 23.88
N LYS A 552 -5.27 49.33 24.57
CA LYS A 552 -4.68 50.68 24.58
C LYS A 552 -3.19 50.63 24.30
N ASN A 553 -2.69 51.52 23.44
CA ASN A 553 -1.26 51.74 23.17
C ASN A 553 -0.44 50.45 23.00
N THR A 554 -1.05 49.42 22.38
CA THR A 554 -0.53 48.05 22.38
C THR A 554 -0.23 47.59 20.96
N LYS A 555 0.84 46.80 20.83
CA LYS A 555 1.15 46.04 19.62
C LYS A 555 0.76 44.58 19.81
N ILE A 556 -0.14 44.09 18.97
CA ILE A 556 -0.62 42.70 18.99
C ILE A 556 -0.26 42.04 17.67
N ASP A 557 0.49 40.94 17.72
CA ASP A 557 0.79 40.07 16.59
C ASP A 557 0.19 38.69 16.87
N ALA A 558 -0.89 38.30 16.18
CA ALA A 558 -1.63 37.07 16.47
C ALA A 558 -1.86 36.21 15.21
N TYR A 559 -1.35 34.98 15.19
CA TYR A 559 -1.44 34.14 14.00
C TYR A 559 -2.89 33.77 13.63
N GLN A 560 -3.72 33.35 14.58
CA GLN A 560 -5.08 32.84 14.31
C GLN A 560 -6.16 33.93 14.32
N GLY A 561 -5.81 35.16 14.73
CA GLY A 561 -6.71 36.31 14.72
C GLY A 561 -6.73 37.10 16.03
N ILE A 562 -7.53 38.16 16.05
CA ILE A 562 -7.71 39.04 17.21
C ILE A 562 -9.20 39.20 17.49
N PHE A 563 -9.59 39.04 18.75
CA PHE A 563 -10.89 39.44 19.26
C PHE A 563 -10.68 40.52 20.31
N ALA A 564 -11.33 41.67 20.16
CA ALA A 564 -11.27 42.71 21.17
C ALA A 564 -12.66 43.31 21.38
N PHE A 565 -12.98 43.62 22.64
CA PHE A 565 -14.21 44.31 22.95
C PHE A 565 -14.18 45.74 22.41
N SER A 566 -13.18 46.51 22.84
CA SER A 566 -12.95 47.88 22.35
C SER A 566 -11.46 48.15 22.16
N ILE A 567 -11.12 48.99 21.18
CA ILE A 567 -9.75 49.42 20.88
C ILE A 567 -9.71 50.94 20.83
N SER A 568 -8.96 51.50 21.77
CA SER A 568 -8.84 52.94 21.99
C SER A 568 -7.39 53.39 21.95
N SER A 569 -7.15 54.60 21.44
CA SER A 569 -5.89 55.32 21.58
C SER A 569 -6.15 56.58 22.40
N GLU A 570 -5.55 56.67 23.58
CA GLU A 570 -5.70 57.83 24.50
C GLU A 570 -4.54 58.83 24.38
N SER A 571 -3.49 58.50 23.60
CA SER A 571 -2.28 59.32 23.35
C SER A 571 -1.89 59.30 21.86
N ASP A 572 -0.75 59.93 21.50
CA ASP A 572 -0.14 59.86 20.16
C ASP A 572 0.29 58.42 19.76
N ASP A 573 0.24 57.47 20.69
CA ASP A 573 0.62 56.07 20.46
C ASP A 573 -0.57 55.26 19.91
N ILE A 574 -0.46 54.88 18.64
CA ILE A 574 -1.52 54.16 17.92
C ILE A 574 -1.35 52.64 18.11
N CYS A 575 -2.46 51.93 18.37
CA CYS A 575 -2.47 50.47 18.42
C CYS A 575 -2.10 49.86 17.05
N THR A 576 -1.29 48.81 17.06
CA THR A 576 -0.94 48.05 15.85
C THR A 576 -1.40 46.61 16.00
N LEU A 577 -2.24 46.14 15.07
CA LEU A 577 -2.86 44.83 15.08
C LEU A 577 -2.43 44.06 13.83
N SER A 578 -1.58 43.05 14.03
CA SER A 578 -1.12 42.16 12.97
C SER A 578 -1.74 40.78 13.09
N VAL A 579 -2.24 40.21 12.00
CA VAL A 579 -2.78 38.85 11.98
C VAL A 579 -2.30 38.01 10.80
N GLY A 580 -2.36 36.68 10.95
CA GLY A 580 -2.14 35.73 9.85
C GLY A 580 -0.68 35.38 9.56
N GLN A 581 0.29 35.99 10.23
CA GLN A 581 1.70 35.60 10.16
C GLN A 581 2.20 35.13 11.53
N ASP A 582 2.72 33.90 11.60
CA ASP A 582 3.25 33.34 12.84
C ASP A 582 4.72 33.72 13.04
N ILE A 583 4.97 34.81 13.76
CA ILE A 583 6.32 35.33 14.01
C ILE A 583 7.14 34.37 14.87
N LEU A 584 6.54 33.81 15.94
CA LEU A 584 7.26 32.95 16.89
C LEU A 584 7.73 31.66 16.25
N ILE A 585 6.87 31.03 15.43
CA ILE A 585 7.23 29.80 14.72
C ILE A 585 8.31 30.08 13.66
N ASN A 586 8.19 31.18 12.90
CA ASN A 586 9.19 31.56 11.91
C ASN A 586 10.57 31.86 12.54
N ASP A 587 10.59 32.59 13.64
CA ASP A 587 11.82 32.88 14.39
C ASP A 587 12.44 31.60 14.95
N ARG A 588 11.60 30.68 15.46
CA ARG A 588 12.05 29.38 15.95
C ARG A 588 12.67 28.54 14.84
N VAL A 589 12.01 28.43 13.69
CA VAL A 589 12.53 27.72 12.52
C VAL A 589 13.87 28.32 12.07
N THR A 590 13.94 29.65 11.98
CA THR A 590 15.17 30.36 11.61
C THR A 590 16.30 30.11 12.61
N SER A 591 15.99 30.09 13.91
CA SER A 591 16.98 29.78 14.96
C SER A 591 17.52 28.34 14.83
N ILE A 592 16.65 27.37 14.52
CA ILE A 592 17.04 25.97 14.33
C ILE A 592 17.87 25.81 13.05
N ASP A 593 17.46 26.45 11.96
CA ASP A 593 18.20 26.41 10.69
C ASP A 593 19.59 27.04 10.80
N LYS A 594 19.80 28.01 11.71
CA LYS A 594 21.13 28.54 12.07
C LYS A 594 21.95 27.59 12.96
N GLN A 595 21.32 26.88 13.89
CA GLN A 595 22.00 26.00 14.85
C GLN A 595 22.33 24.60 14.29
N LEU A 596 21.54 24.08 13.36
CA LEU A 596 21.74 22.74 12.80
C LEU A 596 23.10 22.54 12.10
N PRO A 597 23.58 23.48 11.25
CA PRO A 597 24.87 23.33 10.58
C PRO A 597 26.04 23.23 11.57
N THR A 598 26.04 24.08 12.60
CA THR A 598 27.13 24.09 13.61
C THR A 598 27.14 22.80 14.43
N LEU A 599 25.97 22.29 14.83
CA LEU A 599 25.85 21.01 15.52
C LEU A 599 26.29 19.83 14.64
N LYS A 600 25.95 19.83 13.34
CA LYS A 600 26.39 18.80 12.39
C LYS A 600 27.90 18.83 12.18
N GLN A 601 28.51 20.01 12.01
CA GLN A 601 29.96 20.14 11.94
C GLN A 601 30.66 19.65 13.21
N ASN A 602 30.09 19.92 14.39
CA ASN A 602 30.64 19.41 15.65
C ASN A 602 30.56 17.87 15.73
N LEU A 603 29.47 17.27 15.22
CA LEU A 603 29.36 15.81 15.12
C LEU A 603 30.41 15.21 14.19
N GLU A 604 30.65 15.82 13.04
CA GLU A 604 31.70 15.38 12.10
C GLU A 604 33.08 15.44 12.75
N LYS A 605 33.42 16.54 13.44
CA LYS A 605 34.67 16.68 14.18
C LYS A 605 34.82 15.61 15.27
N LEU A 606 33.78 15.41 16.08
CA LEU A 606 33.78 14.39 17.14
C LEU A 606 33.91 12.98 16.57
N GLY A 607 33.21 12.67 15.48
CA GLY A 607 33.35 11.40 14.75
C GLY A 607 34.77 11.19 14.23
N GLY A 608 35.40 12.26 13.70
CA GLY A 608 36.81 12.25 13.30
C GLY A 608 37.75 11.90 14.46
N TYR A 609 37.61 12.55 15.61
CA TYR A 609 38.42 12.26 16.80
C TYR A 609 38.23 10.83 17.33
N ILE A 610 37.00 10.32 17.29
CA ILE A 610 36.68 8.94 17.69
C ILE A 610 37.41 7.95 16.77
N ASN A 611 37.31 8.14 15.45
CA ASN A 611 37.97 7.29 14.46
C ASN A 611 39.50 7.33 14.57
N GLU A 612 40.07 8.50 14.87
CA GLU A 612 41.52 8.65 15.08
C GLU A 612 41.98 7.88 16.33
N ILE A 613 41.22 7.95 17.42
CA ILE A 613 41.52 7.19 18.64
C ILE A 613 41.44 5.68 18.39
N GLU A 614 40.45 5.20 17.65
CA GLU A 614 40.32 3.78 17.31
C GLU A 614 41.50 3.29 16.46
N LYS A 615 41.94 4.07 15.46
CA LYS A 615 43.16 3.78 14.69
C LYS A 615 44.40 3.71 15.59
N ASN A 616 44.56 4.67 16.48
CA ASN A 616 45.67 4.70 17.43
C ASN A 616 45.63 3.51 18.41
N PHE A 617 44.44 3.06 18.82
CA PHE A 617 44.26 1.91 19.71
C PHE A 617 44.81 0.63 19.08
N ASN A 618 44.47 0.39 17.81
CA ASN A 618 44.95 -0.77 17.05
C ASN A 618 46.49 -0.75 16.92
N GLN A 619 47.07 0.39 16.54
CA GLN A 619 48.54 0.52 16.40
C GLN A 619 49.29 0.28 17.71
N ILE A 620 48.76 0.79 18.84
CA ILE A 620 49.39 0.61 20.15
C ILE A 620 49.24 -0.84 20.61
N ASN A 621 48.09 -1.48 20.40
CA ASN A 621 47.89 -2.89 20.75
C ASN A 621 48.80 -3.81 19.94
N ASP A 622 48.96 -3.57 18.63
CA ASP A 622 49.91 -4.31 17.79
C ASP A 622 51.34 -4.16 18.32
N SER A 623 51.72 -2.95 18.73
CA SER A 623 53.03 -2.70 19.33
C SER A 623 53.21 -3.46 20.66
N ILE A 624 52.17 -3.50 21.50
CA ILE A 624 52.18 -4.25 22.77
C ILE A 624 52.32 -5.75 22.48
N HIS A 625 51.60 -6.27 21.47
CA HIS A 625 51.69 -7.67 21.08
C HIS A 625 53.10 -8.03 20.59
N LYS A 626 53.72 -7.17 19.77
CA LYS A 626 55.11 -7.32 19.32
C LYS A 626 56.09 -7.34 20.50
N LEU A 627 55.93 -6.42 21.47
CA LEU A 627 56.77 -6.36 22.67
C LEU A 627 56.60 -7.61 23.55
N LYS A 628 55.37 -8.10 23.75
CA LYS A 628 55.11 -9.36 24.46
C LYS A 628 55.81 -10.55 23.82
N LYS A 629 55.74 -10.66 22.48
CA LYS A 629 56.41 -11.72 21.72
C LYS A 629 57.94 -11.62 21.87
N TYR A 630 58.48 -10.40 21.82
CA TYR A 630 59.91 -10.14 22.04
C TYR A 630 60.36 -10.56 23.44
N ILE A 631 59.63 -10.17 24.49
CA ILE A 631 59.91 -10.56 25.88
C ILE A 631 59.92 -12.10 26.01
N GLY A 632 58.87 -12.77 25.53
CA GLY A 632 58.79 -14.24 25.59
C GLY A 632 59.92 -14.96 24.86
N SER A 633 60.43 -14.39 23.75
CA SER A 633 61.58 -14.96 23.03
C SER A 633 62.87 -14.90 23.86
N TRP A 634 63.09 -13.83 24.62
CA TRP A 634 64.26 -13.71 25.50
C TRP A 634 64.12 -14.55 26.77
N GLU A 635 62.91 -14.66 27.33
CA GLU A 635 62.63 -15.56 28.46
C GLU A 635 62.89 -17.03 28.10
N ASN A 636 62.48 -17.47 26.91
CA ASN A 636 62.78 -18.81 26.42
C ASN A 636 64.28 -19.02 26.21
N LYS A 637 64.96 -18.04 25.61
CA LYS A 637 66.43 -18.10 25.42
C LYS A 637 67.19 -18.16 26.75
N LYS A 638 66.68 -17.48 27.79
CA LYS A 638 67.21 -17.57 29.16
C LYS A 638 67.06 -18.98 29.73
N LYS A 639 65.89 -19.61 29.54
CA LYS A 639 65.63 -21.01 29.96
C LYS A 639 66.51 -22.02 29.23
N GLU A 640 66.67 -21.88 27.92
CA GLU A 640 67.54 -22.74 27.11
C GLU A 640 69.00 -22.65 27.56
N LEU A 641 69.49 -21.43 27.86
CA LEU A 641 70.85 -21.22 28.34
C LEU A 641 71.06 -21.79 29.76
N SER A 642 70.05 -21.73 30.64
CA SER A 642 70.13 -22.36 31.97
C SER A 642 70.12 -23.89 31.95
N ALA A 643 69.67 -24.50 30.86
CA ALA A 643 69.60 -25.96 30.71
C ALA A 643 70.89 -26.59 30.13
N LYS A 644 71.88 -25.79 29.74
CA LYS A 644 73.16 -26.28 29.19
C LYS A 644 74.21 -26.40 30.29
N GLU A 645 74.71 -27.62 30.54
CA GLU A 645 75.68 -27.93 31.61
C GLU A 645 77.13 -27.52 31.28
N ASP A 646 77.49 -27.33 30.00
CA ASP A 646 78.88 -27.10 29.55
C ASP A 646 79.42 -25.66 29.71
N ILE A 647 78.65 -24.73 30.28
CA ILE A 647 79.00 -23.29 30.31
C ILE A 647 79.51 -22.88 31.69
N LYS A 648 80.70 -22.25 31.75
CA LYS A 648 81.25 -21.70 33.00
C LYS A 648 80.26 -20.73 33.67
N PRO A 649 80.00 -20.86 34.99
CA PRO A 649 78.96 -20.11 35.69
C PRO A 649 79.14 -18.59 35.66
N GLU A 650 80.38 -18.10 35.63
CA GLU A 650 80.69 -16.66 35.52
C GLU A 650 80.23 -16.05 34.18
N ILE A 651 80.41 -16.80 33.08
CA ILE A 651 80.01 -16.37 31.73
C ILE A 651 78.48 -16.37 31.64
N LEU A 652 77.84 -17.41 32.19
CA LEU A 652 76.38 -17.54 32.22
C LEU A 652 75.72 -16.36 32.96
N LYS A 653 76.29 -15.96 34.10
CA LYS A 653 75.83 -14.82 34.91
C LYS A 653 75.86 -13.51 34.10
N LYS A 654 76.92 -13.27 33.32
CA LYS A 654 77.05 -12.07 32.47
C LYS A 654 76.00 -12.05 31.35
N TYR A 655 75.69 -13.20 30.74
CA TYR A 655 74.62 -13.31 29.75
C TYR A 655 73.22 -13.08 30.34
N PHE A 656 72.94 -13.58 31.54
CA PHE A 656 71.66 -13.35 32.21
C PHE A 656 71.43 -11.87 32.52
N VAL A 657 72.45 -11.15 32.99
CA VAL A 657 72.36 -9.70 33.23
C VAL A 657 71.97 -8.96 31.92
N GLN A 658 72.62 -9.28 30.80
CA GLN A 658 72.30 -8.66 29.51
C GLN A 658 70.88 -8.99 29.01
N ILE A 659 70.39 -10.20 29.27
CA ILE A 659 69.02 -10.60 28.91
C ILE A 659 68.01 -9.86 29.79
N ASP A 660 68.27 -9.76 31.09
CA ASP A 660 67.39 -9.07 32.04
C ASP A 660 67.30 -7.57 31.76
N GLU A 661 68.41 -6.93 31.36
CA GLU A 661 68.40 -5.53 30.88
C GLU A 661 67.48 -5.35 29.67
N LYS A 662 67.54 -6.26 28.68
CA LYS A 662 66.69 -6.20 27.49
C LYS A 662 65.22 -6.43 27.82
N ILE A 663 64.91 -7.38 28.71
CA ILE A 663 63.55 -7.65 29.18
C ILE A 663 63.00 -6.44 29.95
N SER A 664 63.80 -5.88 30.85
CA SER A 664 63.43 -4.69 31.63
C SER A 664 63.11 -3.50 30.73
N ALA A 665 63.99 -3.18 29.77
CA ALA A 665 63.77 -2.11 28.81
C ALA A 665 62.52 -2.31 27.94
N ALA A 666 62.20 -3.55 27.56
CA ALA A 666 60.99 -3.87 26.82
C ALA A 666 59.72 -3.76 27.69
N ASN A 667 59.80 -4.15 28.96
CA ASN A 667 58.72 -4.00 29.94
C ASN A 667 58.38 -2.54 30.23
N ASP A 668 59.38 -1.65 30.34
CA ASP A 668 59.17 -0.21 30.52
C ASP A 668 58.46 0.41 29.31
N LYS A 669 58.89 0.07 28.09
CA LYS A 669 58.21 0.50 26.86
C LYS A 669 56.76 -0.01 26.80
N MET A 670 56.51 -1.24 27.23
CA MET A 670 55.16 -1.81 27.30
C MET A 670 54.31 -1.08 28.34
N LYS A 671 54.88 -0.70 29.50
CA LYS A 671 54.19 0.07 30.55
C LYS A 671 53.74 1.45 30.05
N ILE A 672 54.61 2.17 29.35
CA ILE A 672 54.29 3.46 28.74
C ILE A 672 53.14 3.31 27.72
N LYS A 673 53.23 2.32 26.82
CA LYS A 673 52.16 2.06 25.84
C LYS A 673 50.83 1.69 26.51
N LYS A 674 50.83 0.88 27.57
CA LYS A 674 49.62 0.57 28.35
C LYS A 674 49.00 1.82 29.00
N GLN A 675 49.82 2.74 29.53
CA GLN A 675 49.34 4.03 30.04
C GLN A 675 48.71 4.88 28.92
N GLN A 676 49.28 4.86 27.72
CA GLN A 676 48.73 5.56 26.56
C GLN A 676 47.37 4.99 26.13
N VAL A 677 47.22 3.66 26.15
CA VAL A 677 45.94 2.97 25.92
C VAL A 677 44.88 3.44 26.93
N GLN A 678 45.23 3.52 28.21
CA GLN A 678 44.31 3.97 29.25
C GLN A 678 43.86 5.42 29.04
N LYS A 679 44.80 6.34 28.75
CA LYS A 679 44.47 7.74 28.43
C LYS A 679 43.58 7.86 27.18
N ASN A 680 43.85 7.06 26.15
CA ASN A 680 43.03 7.04 24.93
C ASN A 680 41.62 6.50 25.20
N LYS A 681 41.46 5.50 26.06
CA LYS A 681 40.15 4.97 26.47
C LYS A 681 39.30 6.03 27.18
N GLU A 682 39.91 6.82 28.06
CA GLU A 682 39.22 7.93 28.73
C GLU A 682 38.79 9.02 27.76
N ARG A 683 39.66 9.40 26.81
CA ARG A 683 39.32 10.36 25.75
C ARG A 683 38.20 9.85 24.86
N TYR A 684 38.24 8.58 24.46
CA TYR A 684 37.19 7.93 23.67
C TYR A 684 35.83 8.04 24.37
N LEU A 685 35.75 7.65 25.65
CA LEU A 685 34.51 7.71 26.43
C LEU A 685 33.95 9.13 26.52
N ARG A 686 34.81 10.14 26.70
CA ARG A 686 34.39 11.55 26.73
C ARG A 686 33.82 12.01 25.37
N TYR A 687 34.53 11.74 24.27
CA TYR A 687 34.07 12.15 22.94
C TYR A 687 32.84 11.39 22.50
N HIS A 688 32.77 10.08 22.76
CA HIS A 688 31.61 9.26 22.44
C HIS A 688 30.35 9.74 23.18
N LYS A 689 30.46 10.08 24.48
CA LYS A 689 29.36 10.67 25.24
C LYS A 689 28.90 12.01 24.65
N SER A 690 29.84 12.89 24.30
CA SER A 690 29.53 14.17 23.65
C SER A 690 28.87 13.98 22.29
N TYR A 691 29.36 13.02 21.49
CA TYR A 691 28.81 12.66 20.19
C TYR A 691 27.36 12.21 20.31
N GLN A 692 27.06 11.29 21.24
CA GLN A 692 25.69 10.83 21.49
C GLN A 692 24.74 11.97 21.89
N GLN A 693 25.20 12.91 22.71
CA GLN A 693 24.42 14.08 23.12
C GLN A 693 24.09 15.00 21.95
N HIS A 694 25.11 15.36 21.14
CA HIS A 694 24.92 16.20 19.96
C HIS A 694 24.05 15.49 18.91
N PHE A 695 24.21 14.18 18.73
CA PHE A 695 23.44 13.38 17.77
C PHE A 695 21.95 13.39 18.15
N LYS A 696 21.66 13.16 19.43
CA LYS A 696 20.30 13.25 19.95
C LYS A 696 19.71 14.65 19.76
N GLN A 697 20.50 15.69 20.01
CA GLN A 697 20.06 17.07 19.83
C GLN A 697 19.74 17.39 18.36
N VAL A 698 20.60 16.96 17.42
CA VAL A 698 20.37 17.13 15.97
C VAL A 698 19.11 16.41 15.53
N LYS A 699 18.86 15.20 16.03
CA LYS A 699 17.62 14.47 15.74
C LYS A 699 16.39 15.26 16.20
N ILE A 700 16.38 15.71 17.45
CA ILE A 700 15.27 16.50 18.02
C ILE A 700 15.04 17.79 17.22
N PHE A 701 16.10 18.54 16.91
CA PHE A 701 15.98 19.80 16.17
C PHE A 701 15.51 19.60 14.73
N ASN A 702 15.92 18.54 14.05
CA ASN A 702 15.40 18.23 12.72
C ASN A 702 13.92 17.86 12.76
N GLU A 703 13.52 17.02 13.72
CA GLU A 703 12.11 16.65 13.93
C GLU A 703 11.27 17.90 14.23
N GLU A 704 11.67 18.71 15.21
CA GLU A 704 11.02 19.97 15.56
C GLU A 704 10.90 20.87 14.33
N ARG A 705 11.99 21.11 13.60
CA ARG A 705 11.98 21.94 12.39
C ARG A 705 10.97 21.46 11.36
N LEU A 706 10.91 20.15 11.10
CA LEU A 706 9.95 19.59 10.14
C LEU A 706 8.51 19.85 10.59
N THR A 707 8.21 19.60 11.88
CA THR A 707 6.87 19.85 12.42
C THR A 707 6.46 21.31 12.34
N LEU A 708 7.37 22.24 12.62
CA LEU A 708 7.11 23.67 12.55
C LEU A 708 6.93 24.16 11.10
N LYS A 709 7.69 23.59 10.15
CA LYS A 709 7.48 23.87 8.72
C LYS A 709 6.16 23.31 8.20
N GLU A 710 5.73 22.14 8.70
CA GLU A 710 4.40 21.59 8.40
C GLU A 710 3.28 22.48 8.97
N TRP A 711 3.43 22.97 10.21
CA TRP A 711 2.49 23.93 10.81
C TRP A 711 2.30 25.17 9.94
N LEU A 712 3.41 25.79 9.51
CA LEU A 712 3.36 26.97 8.62
C LEU A 712 2.71 26.66 7.26
N LYS A 713 2.82 25.42 6.76
CA LYS A 713 2.21 25.01 5.48
C LYS A 713 0.72 24.75 5.60
N ASN A 714 0.29 24.13 6.70
CA ASN A 714 -1.12 23.77 6.88
C ASN A 714 -2.00 25.00 7.05
N GLY A 715 -1.44 26.12 7.48
CA GLY A 715 -2.16 27.39 7.57
C GLY A 715 -3.22 27.39 8.66
N TYR A 716 -3.87 28.54 8.82
CA TYR A 716 -5.12 28.67 9.57
C TYR A 716 -6.17 29.26 8.65
N ASP A 717 -7.38 28.69 8.65
CA ASP A 717 -8.45 29.13 7.78
C ASP A 717 -8.92 30.54 8.21
N GLN A 718 -8.59 31.53 7.38
CA GLN A 718 -9.04 32.92 7.47
C GLN A 718 -8.78 33.59 8.82
N PRO A 719 -7.51 33.95 9.14
CA PRO A 719 -7.25 34.85 10.26
C PRO A 719 -8.00 36.16 10.06
N GLY A 720 -8.54 36.73 11.14
CA GLY A 720 -9.33 37.95 11.08
C GLY A 720 -9.30 38.71 12.39
N ILE A 721 -9.74 39.96 12.33
CA ILE A 721 -9.91 40.83 13.50
C ILE A 721 -11.41 41.00 13.72
N MET A 722 -11.87 40.83 14.95
CA MET A 722 -13.26 41.00 15.34
C MET A 722 -13.34 41.97 16.51
N ILE A 723 -14.12 43.04 16.31
CA ILE A 723 -14.32 44.11 17.29
C ILE A 723 -15.79 44.17 17.64
N SER A 724 -16.15 43.88 18.90
CA SER A 724 -17.55 43.83 19.29
C SER A 724 -18.15 45.20 19.58
N GLU A 725 -17.40 46.17 20.11
CA GLU A 725 -17.94 47.49 20.49
C GLU A 725 -17.39 48.61 19.59
N SER A 726 -16.13 49.00 19.75
CA SER A 726 -15.55 50.14 19.01
C SER A 726 -14.06 49.98 18.69
N ILE A 727 -13.63 50.61 17.60
CA ILE A 727 -12.22 50.73 17.21
C ILE A 727 -11.98 52.15 16.69
N LYS A 728 -10.93 52.79 17.21
CA LYS A 728 -10.59 54.19 16.89
C LYS A 728 -9.87 54.34 15.55
N LYS A 729 -10.15 55.46 14.89
CA LYS A 729 -9.43 55.98 13.72
C LYS A 729 -7.92 55.97 13.99
N GLY A 730 -7.14 55.68 12.96
CA GLY A 730 -5.67 55.68 13.01
C GLY A 730 -5.09 54.31 13.35
N THR A 731 -5.84 53.41 14.02
CA THR A 731 -5.38 52.04 14.35
C THR A 731 -4.78 51.35 13.13
N GLN A 732 -3.55 50.84 13.28
CA GLN A 732 -2.80 50.20 12.20
C GLN A 732 -3.21 48.72 12.09
N ILE A 733 -3.67 48.31 10.91
CA ILE A 733 -4.08 46.94 10.64
C ILE A 733 -3.10 46.32 9.65
N VAL A 734 -2.56 45.15 10.00
CA VAL A 734 -1.58 44.44 9.19
C VAL A 734 -2.03 43.00 8.99
N PHE A 735 -2.19 42.62 7.73
CA PHE A 735 -2.38 41.24 7.27
C PHE A 735 -1.18 40.83 6.42
N PRO A 736 -1.06 39.54 6.03
CA PRO A 736 0.12 39.07 5.30
C PRO A 736 0.38 39.79 3.97
N ASN A 737 -0.67 40.18 3.24
CA ASN A 737 -0.55 40.79 1.92
C ASN A 737 -1.09 42.23 1.86
N SER A 738 -1.74 42.70 2.93
CA SER A 738 -2.41 44.00 2.97
C SER A 738 -2.14 44.71 4.30
N ASN A 739 -1.89 46.02 4.26
CA ASN A 739 -1.84 46.85 5.46
C ASN A 739 -2.61 48.15 5.23
N MET A 740 -3.24 48.67 6.28
CA MET A 740 -3.97 49.93 6.20
C MET A 740 -4.22 50.52 7.59
N PRO A 741 -3.99 51.84 7.80
CA PRO A 741 -4.56 52.55 8.95
C PRO A 741 -6.07 52.74 8.77
N LEU A 742 -6.83 52.64 9.86
CA LEU A 742 -8.27 52.98 9.80
C LEU A 742 -8.48 54.47 9.55
N ASP A 743 -9.35 54.80 8.60
CA ASP A 743 -9.68 56.14 8.14
C ASP A 743 -10.68 56.87 9.05
N LYS A 744 -11.52 56.10 9.76
CA LYS A 744 -12.55 56.59 10.70
C LYS A 744 -12.76 55.62 11.87
N ASP A 745 -13.55 56.07 12.84
CA ASP A 745 -14.02 55.20 13.92
C ASP A 745 -15.03 54.19 13.36
N HIS A 746 -14.91 52.94 13.81
CA HIS A 746 -15.85 51.87 13.47
C HIS A 746 -16.37 51.19 14.73
N SER A 747 -17.52 50.55 14.62
CA SER A 747 -18.16 49.80 15.69
C SER A 747 -18.77 48.52 15.16
N HIS A 748 -18.73 47.44 15.94
CA HIS A 748 -19.30 46.14 15.59
C HIS A 748 -18.82 45.64 14.21
N ILE A 749 -17.52 45.44 14.05
CA ILE A 749 -16.93 45.07 12.75
C ILE A 749 -16.11 43.77 12.80
N SER A 750 -16.03 43.12 11.64
CA SER A 750 -15.06 42.08 11.33
C SER A 750 -14.20 42.54 10.15
N ILE A 751 -12.88 42.34 10.28
CA ILE A 751 -11.89 42.71 9.27
C ILE A 751 -11.20 41.44 8.82
N LYS A 752 -11.17 41.21 7.51
CA LYS A 752 -10.55 40.03 6.89
C LYS A 752 -9.81 40.43 5.63
N GLU A 753 -8.76 39.67 5.30
CA GLU A 753 -8.09 39.76 4.00
C GLU A 753 -8.79 38.84 3.00
N ILE A 754 -9.16 39.38 1.84
CA ILE A 754 -9.84 38.63 0.78
C ILE A 754 -8.99 38.69 -0.49
N LYS A 755 -8.83 37.54 -1.14
CA LYS A 755 -8.24 37.43 -2.47
C LYS A 755 -9.31 37.73 -3.52
N ASN A 756 -9.09 38.77 -4.30
CA ASN A 756 -9.95 39.16 -5.42
C ASN A 756 -9.77 38.21 -6.62
N PRO A 757 -10.70 38.20 -7.58
CA PRO A 757 -10.61 37.38 -8.80
C PRO A 757 -9.38 37.68 -9.67
N ASP A 758 -8.82 38.89 -9.55
CA ASP A 758 -7.60 39.34 -10.23
C ASP A 758 -6.30 38.98 -9.48
N GLU A 759 -6.41 38.13 -8.46
CA GLU A 759 -5.33 37.72 -7.55
C GLU A 759 -4.74 38.82 -6.67
N THR A 760 -5.33 40.02 -6.64
CA THR A 760 -4.98 41.05 -5.66
C THR A 760 -5.59 40.74 -4.29
N PHE A 761 -4.97 41.24 -3.23
CA PHE A 761 -5.49 41.12 -1.86
C PHE A 761 -6.00 42.49 -1.38
N GLN A 762 -7.14 42.49 -0.71
CA GLN A 762 -7.67 43.69 -0.06
C GLN A 762 -8.26 43.36 1.30
N LEU A 763 -8.24 44.35 2.20
CA LEU A 763 -8.92 44.28 3.47
C LEU A 763 -10.41 44.60 3.28
N ARG A 764 -11.28 43.67 3.71
CA ARG A 764 -12.72 43.89 3.76
C ARG A 764 -13.15 44.11 5.20
N ILE A 765 -13.83 45.22 5.42
CA ILE A 765 -14.50 45.54 6.68
C ILE A 765 -15.98 45.19 6.51
N GLU A 766 -16.46 44.25 7.32
CA GLU A 766 -17.86 43.80 7.34
C GLU A 766 -18.47 44.18 8.69
N ALA A 767 -19.74 44.61 8.69
CA ALA A 767 -20.47 44.77 9.93
C ALA A 767 -20.75 43.38 10.54
N LEU A 768 -20.55 43.23 11.84
CA LEU A 768 -21.00 42.06 12.57
C LEU A 768 -22.52 42.08 12.57
N THR A 769 -23.14 41.16 11.82
CA THR A 769 -24.57 40.88 11.95
C THR A 769 -24.75 40.01 13.18
N ASP A 770 -25.75 40.33 14.01
CA ASP A 770 -25.95 39.65 15.29
C ASP A 770 -26.05 38.11 15.15
N SER A 771 -25.11 37.42 15.80
CA SER A 771 -25.10 36.00 16.22
C SER A 771 -24.87 34.91 15.14
N PRO A 772 -24.06 33.89 15.48
CA PRO A 772 -24.65 32.76 16.18
C PRO A 772 -24.05 32.57 17.58
N ASN A 773 -24.95 32.46 18.56
CA ASN A 773 -24.65 31.93 19.89
C ASN A 773 -24.16 30.47 19.82
#